data_AF-A0A7V9LG37-F1
#
_entry.id   AF-A0A7V9LG37-F1
#
_cell.length_a   1.000
_cell.length_b   1.000
_cell.length_c   1.000
_cell.angle_alpha   90.00
_cell.angle_beta   90.00
_cell.angle_gamma   90.00
#
_symmetry.space_group_name_H-M   'P 1'
#
loop_
_entity.id
_entity.type
_entity.pdbx_description
1 polymer ?
#
loop_
_entity_poly.entity_id
_entity_poly.type
_entity_poly.pdbx_seq_one_letter_code
_entity_poly.pdbx_strand_id
1 'polypeptide(L)'
;MTSDRPTRYPGLVRPEDGRDGCGVACVARLDKTPIHEVIERGLTALDRLEHRGASGSDENSGDGAGIMIGLPHEFLRSRAEDFGITTEEFPEPGMTAIAMTFLPRDEKRADEAAKRIAEIVETEGQRALGWRQVDVEPNVPGVLARPTSPRIRQLLIAPGEGVSDQDEFENRLYLIRRIAEIEFDGEVTFPSFSSRTLVYKGLLTAPQLARFYPDLRDPDLVSVFAIVHSRFSTNTAPSWELAQPLRMIAHNGEINTVLGNINWMRARESALEWEELGDDLKRCLPLINHGASDSAAFDRALELLFKADRSLPHALMMMIPMAYENRQLPDELRDFYSFHSLLLEPWDGPASIAFSDGRLLGATLDRNGLRPSRWSVTDDGWVALSSEAGTFSAEPENVVRRGRLQAGHLFIVDLEEGRIYDDREAEMEVARQAPYGEWFREGIVSLDDLPEPEMPSREEKSLTALQLLFGYSQEDLRVLFAPVARDAKEPTGSMGNDVALAVLSDKEPSLFSYFKQRFAQVTNPAIDSVREHIVMSLTTSIGPQGNLLDEDRDHAQQVLLGRPIVTDPELEKLRQIDHPVLRAETLDITWPLTDGVQGLEAAIDRICATASEAIEDGATLLVLSDRLVSPDRVPIPSLLATSAVNHHLTRQGNRLQAALVVESGEPREVHHLAALIGYGASAINPYLMLDSLDDMHGRAALENGLTPQDARERTIVGLSKGLLKTMSKIGISSISSYRGAQIFEAVGLDTELVERHFTGTASRIGGIGLEDIAGEALERHARAYPEQHGLPLPRFVEEAALPAAHDKLLPQGGIYQWRRDGEFHMWEPETVSSLQRVAREEPIGSNGSEATDAGRPSYAEFSSRVNDENAKRGMLRGLLRLREEKNPGELDAVEPSTEILRRFSTGAMSLGALSREAHETLAIAMNRIGGMSNSGEGGEDRARNVPDPNGDSRRSRIRQIASGRFGVDIDFLSHADQIQIKIAQGAKPGEGGQLPGPKVD
;
A
#
# COMPACT_ATOMS: atom_id res chain seq x y z
N MET A 1 10.08 11.02 -31.83
CA MET A 1 9.36 9.84 -32.34
C MET A 1 8.73 9.19 -31.13
N THR A 2 7.42 9.32 -31.00
CA THR A 2 6.62 8.76 -29.91
C THR A 2 6.71 7.24 -29.96
N SER A 3 7.35 6.62 -28.97
CA SER A 3 7.36 5.17 -28.84
C SER A 3 5.94 4.71 -28.48
N ASP A 4 5.25 4.11 -29.43
CA ASP A 4 4.09 3.26 -29.18
C ASP A 4 4.54 2.06 -28.32
N ARG A 5 4.63 2.25 -26.99
CA ARG A 5 4.43 1.12 -26.08
C ARG A 5 2.93 0.83 -26.11
N PRO A 6 2.50 -0.42 -26.31
CA PRO A 6 1.12 -0.78 -26.01
C PRO A 6 0.95 -0.66 -24.49
N THR A 7 0.41 0.48 -24.03
CA THR A 7 0.01 0.72 -22.62
C THR A 7 -1.13 -0.19 -22.18
N ARG A 8 -1.61 -1.08 -23.05
CA ARG A 8 -2.61 -2.11 -22.74
C ARG A 8 -1.93 -3.46 -22.59
N TYR A 9 -1.52 -3.78 -21.37
CA TYR A 9 -1.30 -5.18 -21.00
C TYR A 9 -2.62 -5.94 -21.22
N PRO A 10 -2.66 -7.03 -22.02
CA PRO A 10 -3.86 -7.83 -22.19
C PRO A 10 -4.06 -8.69 -20.94
N GLY A 11 -4.59 -8.09 -19.86
CA GLY A 11 -4.84 -8.77 -18.59
C GLY A 11 -5.25 -7.82 -17.47
N LEU A 12 -5.88 -8.37 -16.42
CA LEU A 12 -6.25 -7.61 -15.21
C LEU A 12 -5.07 -7.40 -14.25
N VAL A 13 -3.95 -8.08 -14.48
CA VAL A 13 -2.71 -7.97 -13.69
C VAL A 13 -1.74 -7.07 -14.43
N ARG A 14 -1.27 -6.01 -13.77
CA ARG A 14 -0.24 -5.10 -14.29
C ARG A 14 1.14 -5.49 -13.71
N PRO A 15 2.26 -5.22 -14.39
CA PRO A 15 3.59 -5.55 -13.86
C PRO A 15 3.89 -4.91 -12.50
N GLU A 16 3.36 -3.71 -12.28
CA GLU A 16 3.40 -2.96 -11.01
C GLU A 16 2.61 -3.61 -9.85
N ASP A 17 1.78 -4.62 -10.12
CA ASP A 17 1.07 -5.39 -9.07
C ASP A 17 1.94 -6.51 -8.45
N GLY A 18 3.19 -6.65 -8.88
CA GLY A 18 4.11 -7.66 -8.39
C GLY A 18 4.51 -7.47 -6.93
N ARG A 19 4.52 -8.57 -6.17
CA ARG A 19 4.91 -8.61 -4.75
C ARG A 19 5.93 -9.71 -4.52
N ASP A 20 6.84 -9.47 -3.58
CA ASP A 20 7.99 -10.34 -3.33
C ASP A 20 8.04 -10.86 -1.88
N GLY A 21 8.57 -12.08 -1.71
CA GLY A 21 8.96 -12.65 -0.43
C GLY A 21 10.28 -13.39 -0.61
N CYS A 22 11.22 -13.34 0.35
CA CYS A 22 12.58 -13.75 0.01
C CYS A 22 13.34 -14.44 1.15
N GLY A 23 14.53 -14.94 0.81
CA GLY A 23 15.60 -15.22 1.75
C GLY A 23 16.75 -14.23 1.51
N VAL A 24 17.30 -13.65 2.58
CA VAL A 24 18.51 -12.83 2.53
C VAL A 24 19.56 -13.39 3.48
N ALA A 25 20.82 -13.38 3.06
CA ALA A 25 21.96 -13.69 3.93
C ALA A 25 23.18 -12.83 3.57
N CYS A 26 24.04 -12.64 4.56
CA CYS A 26 25.30 -11.94 4.45
C CYS A 26 26.37 -12.71 5.21
N VAL A 27 27.59 -12.69 4.69
CA VAL A 27 28.77 -13.22 5.36
C VAL A 27 29.92 -12.25 5.17
N ALA A 28 30.73 -12.05 6.21
CA ALA A 28 31.89 -11.16 6.18
C ALA A 28 33.01 -11.64 7.11
N ARG A 29 34.20 -11.07 6.89
CA ARG A 29 35.43 -11.28 7.64
C ARG A 29 35.80 -10.03 8.44
N LEU A 30 35.95 -10.14 9.76
CA LEU A 30 36.39 -9.03 10.62
C LEU A 30 37.90 -8.76 10.54
N ASP A 31 38.69 -9.75 10.13
CA ASP A 31 40.13 -9.59 9.94
C ASP A 31 40.49 -8.90 8.62
N LYS A 32 39.48 -8.58 7.79
CA LYS A 32 39.60 -7.82 6.54
C LYS A 32 40.35 -8.56 5.44
N THR A 33 40.55 -9.87 5.59
CA THR A 33 41.25 -10.67 4.59
C THR A 33 40.29 -11.04 3.46
N PRO A 34 40.49 -10.55 2.23
CA PRO A 34 39.68 -10.99 1.09
C PRO A 34 40.05 -12.43 0.73
N ILE A 35 39.07 -13.34 0.77
CA ILE A 35 39.27 -14.77 0.44
C ILE A 35 38.08 -15.31 -0.34
N HIS A 36 38.31 -16.31 -1.19
CA HIS A 36 37.25 -16.94 -1.99
C HIS A 36 36.20 -17.64 -1.12
N GLU A 37 36.60 -18.12 0.07
CA GLU A 37 35.70 -18.79 1.02
C GLU A 37 34.51 -17.91 1.43
N VAL A 38 34.63 -16.57 1.40
CA VAL A 38 33.51 -15.66 1.62
C VAL A 38 32.42 -15.85 0.56
N ILE A 39 32.82 -16.02 -0.71
CA ILE A 39 31.93 -16.27 -1.84
C ILE A 39 31.30 -17.66 -1.71
N GLU A 40 32.11 -18.69 -1.43
CA GLU A 40 31.62 -20.07 -1.24
C GLU A 40 30.60 -20.17 -0.10
N ARG A 41 30.87 -19.52 1.04
CA ARG A 41 29.95 -19.48 2.19
C ARG A 41 28.70 -18.67 1.87
N GLY A 42 28.81 -17.59 1.10
CA GLY A 42 27.68 -16.81 0.60
C GLY A 42 26.76 -17.67 -0.27
N LEU A 43 27.32 -18.36 -1.26
CA LEU A 43 26.59 -19.29 -2.14
C LEU A 43 25.97 -20.46 -1.36
N THR A 44 26.69 -21.03 -0.40
CA THR A 44 26.15 -22.08 0.49
C THR A 44 24.97 -21.57 1.31
N ALA A 45 25.03 -20.33 1.81
CA ALA A 45 23.92 -19.71 2.52
C ALA A 45 22.72 -19.46 1.59
N LEU A 46 22.97 -19.06 0.34
CA LEU A 46 21.96 -18.88 -0.70
C LEU A 46 21.24 -20.21 -1.01
N ASP A 47 21.98 -21.30 -1.21
CA ASP A 47 21.42 -22.64 -1.47
C ASP A 47 20.53 -23.12 -0.32
N ARG A 48 20.92 -22.81 0.92
CA ARG A 48 20.15 -23.14 2.13
C ARG A 48 18.90 -22.29 2.31
N LEU A 49 18.71 -21.25 1.48
CA LEU A 49 17.50 -20.43 1.45
C LEU A 49 16.56 -20.80 0.31
N GLU A 50 16.88 -21.83 -0.50
CA GLU A 50 16.07 -22.22 -1.66
C GLU A 50 14.63 -22.59 -1.28
N HIS A 51 14.39 -23.17 -0.09
CA HIS A 51 13.02 -23.47 0.38
C HIS A 51 12.17 -22.22 0.66
N ARG A 52 12.76 -21.02 0.63
CA ARG A 52 12.06 -19.73 0.69
C ARG A 52 11.84 -19.10 -0.69
N GLY A 53 12.48 -19.62 -1.73
CA GLY A 53 12.26 -19.22 -3.12
C GLY A 53 11.09 -19.98 -3.74
N ALA A 54 10.60 -19.49 -4.88
CA ALA A 54 9.64 -20.24 -5.70
C ALA A 54 10.40 -20.92 -6.85
N SER A 55 10.00 -22.15 -7.17
CA SER A 55 10.26 -22.75 -8.47
C SER A 55 9.02 -22.53 -9.34
N GLY A 56 9.23 -22.11 -10.59
CA GLY A 56 8.20 -21.84 -11.58
C GLY A 56 7.50 -23.12 -12.06
N SER A 57 6.88 -23.06 -13.25
CA SER A 57 6.17 -24.22 -13.83
C SER A 57 7.09 -25.39 -14.21
N ASP A 58 8.41 -25.18 -14.18
CA ASP A 58 9.44 -26.21 -14.31
C ASP A 58 10.47 -26.08 -13.18
N GLU A 59 11.10 -27.20 -12.80
CA GLU A 59 12.05 -27.30 -11.68
C GLU A 59 13.31 -26.40 -11.82
N ASN A 60 13.60 -25.89 -13.02
CA ASN A 60 14.79 -25.09 -13.32
C ASN A 60 14.48 -23.59 -13.53
N SER A 61 13.23 -23.17 -13.39
CA SER A 61 12.84 -21.76 -13.46
C SER A 61 12.73 -21.22 -12.04
N GLY A 62 13.64 -20.33 -11.64
CA GLY A 62 13.57 -19.60 -10.37
C GLY A 62 13.17 -18.14 -10.58
N ASP A 63 12.62 -17.50 -9.54
CA ASP A 63 12.12 -16.11 -9.60
C ASP A 63 13.22 -15.05 -9.47
N GLY A 64 14.45 -15.47 -9.14
CA GLY A 64 15.64 -14.63 -9.12
C GLY A 64 16.60 -14.97 -7.98
N ALA A 65 17.90 -15.01 -8.29
CA ALA A 65 18.96 -15.20 -7.33
C ALA A 65 20.15 -14.29 -7.65
N GLY A 66 20.90 -13.89 -6.63
CA GLY A 66 22.08 -13.07 -6.83
C GLY A 66 23.00 -12.96 -5.62
N ILE A 67 24.19 -12.41 -5.89
CA ILE A 67 25.26 -12.14 -4.93
C ILE A 67 25.88 -10.77 -5.22
N MET A 68 26.09 -9.98 -4.17
CA MET A 68 26.89 -8.75 -4.17
C MET A 68 28.19 -9.03 -3.41
N ILE A 69 29.31 -8.60 -3.97
CA ILE A 69 30.65 -8.71 -3.39
C ILE A 69 31.38 -7.37 -3.47
N GLY A 70 32.47 -7.23 -2.71
CA GLY A 70 33.44 -6.15 -2.94
C GLY A 70 34.12 -6.31 -4.30
N LEU A 71 34.55 -5.21 -4.91
CA LEU A 71 35.17 -5.22 -6.23
C LEU A 71 36.50 -6.03 -6.19
N PRO A 72 36.60 -7.15 -6.92
CA PRO A 72 37.75 -8.05 -6.83
C PRO A 72 38.86 -7.58 -7.78
N HIS A 73 39.61 -6.54 -7.38
CA HIS A 73 40.58 -5.85 -8.24
C HIS A 73 41.58 -6.78 -8.92
N GLU A 74 42.27 -7.64 -8.16
CA GLU A 74 43.30 -8.55 -8.71
C GLU A 74 42.73 -9.59 -9.68
N PHE A 75 41.51 -10.07 -9.44
CA PHE A 75 40.80 -10.93 -10.39
C PHE A 75 40.49 -10.18 -11.68
N LEU A 76 39.97 -8.96 -11.60
CA LEU A 76 39.67 -8.16 -12.80
C LEU A 76 40.94 -7.80 -13.58
N ARG A 77 42.03 -7.51 -12.86
CA ARG A 77 43.35 -7.24 -13.41
C ARG A 77 43.94 -8.45 -14.12
N SER A 78 43.75 -9.66 -13.59
CA SER A 78 44.17 -10.90 -14.26
C SER A 78 43.37 -11.17 -15.54
N ARG A 79 42.19 -10.57 -15.66
CA ARG A 79 41.31 -10.58 -16.85
C ARG A 79 41.51 -9.37 -17.77
N ALA A 80 42.58 -8.57 -17.63
CA ALA A 80 42.81 -7.37 -18.45
C ALA A 80 42.71 -7.63 -19.97
N GLU A 81 43.24 -8.78 -20.43
CA GLU A 81 43.17 -9.17 -21.84
C GLU A 81 41.73 -9.36 -22.35
N ASP A 82 40.80 -9.80 -21.48
CA ASP A 82 39.38 -9.95 -21.83
C ASP A 82 38.70 -8.60 -22.11
N PHE A 83 39.25 -7.52 -21.53
CA PHE A 83 38.84 -6.14 -21.80
C PHE A 83 39.56 -5.54 -23.02
N GLY A 84 40.55 -6.23 -23.58
CA GLY A 84 41.35 -5.76 -24.71
C GLY A 84 42.49 -4.82 -24.34
N ILE A 85 42.93 -4.81 -23.07
CA ILE A 85 44.05 -4.00 -22.56
C ILE A 85 45.13 -4.87 -21.91
N THR A 86 46.32 -4.33 -21.66
CA THR A 86 47.36 -5.06 -20.92
C THR A 86 47.21 -4.91 -19.40
N THR A 87 47.83 -5.81 -18.64
CA THR A 87 47.85 -5.76 -17.17
C THR A 87 48.55 -4.49 -16.62
N GLU A 88 49.43 -3.87 -17.39
CA GLU A 88 50.07 -2.59 -17.07
C GLU A 88 49.18 -1.37 -17.34
N GLU A 89 48.23 -1.49 -18.27
CA GLU A 89 47.24 -0.44 -18.57
C GLU A 89 46.05 -0.48 -17.60
N PHE A 90 45.91 -1.58 -16.84
CA PHE A 90 44.84 -1.76 -15.87
C PHE A 90 44.99 -0.76 -14.70
N PRO A 91 43.92 -0.04 -14.30
CA PRO A 91 44.02 0.98 -13.26
C PRO A 91 44.39 0.41 -11.88
N GLU A 92 44.99 1.23 -11.03
CA GLU A 92 45.30 0.87 -9.65
C GLU A 92 44.04 0.66 -8.78
N PRO A 93 44.14 -0.08 -7.65
CA PRO A 93 43.03 -0.24 -6.71
C PRO A 93 42.43 1.10 -6.26
N GLY A 94 41.10 1.17 -6.14
CA GLY A 94 40.37 2.40 -5.84
C GLY A 94 40.14 3.32 -7.05
N MET A 95 40.87 3.11 -8.15
CA MET A 95 40.73 3.84 -9.41
C MET A 95 40.22 2.94 -10.55
N THR A 96 39.60 1.81 -10.19
CA THR A 96 38.97 0.86 -11.11
C THR A 96 37.47 0.81 -10.83
N ALA A 97 36.65 0.95 -11.86
CA ALA A 97 35.21 0.71 -11.77
C ALA A 97 34.72 -0.27 -12.84
N ILE A 98 33.67 -1.01 -12.50
CA ILE A 98 32.99 -1.92 -13.41
C ILE A 98 31.53 -1.52 -13.52
N ALA A 99 31.07 -1.31 -14.76
CA ALA A 99 29.65 -1.34 -15.07
C ALA A 99 29.27 -2.75 -15.51
N MET A 100 28.57 -3.48 -14.65
CA MET A 100 27.92 -4.73 -15.01
C MET A 100 26.66 -4.38 -15.80
N THR A 101 26.49 -4.91 -17.01
CA THR A 101 25.37 -4.55 -17.89
C THR A 101 24.60 -5.77 -18.36
N PHE A 102 23.27 -5.64 -18.36
CA PHE A 102 22.34 -6.50 -19.07
C PHE A 102 21.92 -5.77 -20.34
N LEU A 103 22.44 -6.24 -21.46
CA LEU A 103 22.22 -5.69 -22.79
C LEU A 103 21.15 -6.48 -23.55
N PRO A 104 20.56 -5.89 -24.60
CA PRO A 104 19.65 -6.58 -25.51
C PRO A 104 20.20 -7.91 -26.01
N ARG A 105 19.31 -8.87 -26.27
CA ARG A 105 19.69 -10.20 -26.80
C ARG A 105 20.24 -10.12 -28.21
N ASP A 106 19.67 -9.21 -29.01
CA ASP A 106 20.14 -8.95 -30.37
C ASP A 106 21.55 -8.36 -30.33
N GLU A 107 22.48 -8.97 -31.05
CA GLU A 107 23.91 -8.65 -30.96
C GLU A 107 24.20 -7.23 -31.47
N LYS A 108 23.52 -6.80 -32.54
CA LYS A 108 23.72 -5.46 -33.08
C LYS A 108 23.22 -4.40 -32.11
N ARG A 109 22.03 -4.59 -31.54
CA ARG A 109 21.50 -3.70 -30.50
C ARG A 109 22.40 -3.68 -29.26
N ALA A 110 22.96 -4.84 -28.87
CA ALA A 110 23.90 -4.91 -27.75
C ALA A 110 25.18 -4.13 -28.02
N ASP A 111 25.74 -4.22 -29.23
CA ASP A 111 26.95 -3.48 -29.62
C ASP A 111 26.68 -1.97 -29.74
N GLU A 112 25.51 -1.57 -30.27
CA GLU A 112 25.05 -0.18 -30.33
C GLU A 112 24.89 0.40 -28.91
N ALA A 113 24.22 -0.34 -28.01
CA ALA A 113 24.06 0.06 -26.62
C ALA A 113 25.40 0.14 -25.88
N ALA A 114 26.28 -0.86 -26.06
CA ALA A 114 27.62 -0.88 -25.44
C ALA A 114 28.47 0.30 -25.90
N LYS A 115 28.46 0.61 -27.20
CA LYS A 115 29.14 1.78 -27.74
C LYS A 115 28.59 3.07 -27.13
N ARG A 116 27.25 3.19 -27.07
CA ARG A 116 26.61 4.38 -26.52
C ARG A 116 26.90 4.58 -25.03
N ILE A 117 26.93 3.51 -24.24
CA ILE A 117 27.34 3.57 -22.83
C ILE A 117 28.77 4.09 -22.68
N ALA A 118 29.71 3.60 -23.50
CA ALA A 118 31.10 4.08 -23.49
C ALA A 118 31.18 5.57 -23.87
N GLU A 119 30.42 6.01 -24.89
CA GLU A 119 30.32 7.42 -25.27
C GLU A 119 29.77 8.30 -24.13
N ILE A 120 28.77 7.82 -23.37
CA ILE A 120 28.25 8.55 -22.19
C ILE A 120 29.34 8.67 -21.12
N VAL A 121 30.06 7.57 -20.81
CA VAL A 121 31.18 7.58 -19.85
C VAL A 121 32.24 8.62 -20.22
N GLU A 122 32.63 8.67 -21.49
CA GLU A 122 33.60 9.64 -22.01
C GLU A 122 33.08 11.07 -22.00
N THR A 123 31.79 11.27 -22.34
CA THR A 123 31.15 12.59 -22.35
C THR A 123 31.10 13.20 -20.95
N GLU A 124 30.85 12.38 -19.92
CA GLU A 124 30.87 12.80 -18.52
C GLU A 124 32.28 12.82 -17.91
N GLY A 125 33.33 12.78 -18.75
CA GLY A 125 34.71 13.02 -18.36
C GLY A 125 35.42 11.84 -17.69
N GLN A 126 34.88 10.62 -17.77
CA GLN A 126 35.56 9.40 -17.30
C GLN A 126 36.13 8.62 -18.48
N ARG A 127 36.96 7.60 -18.24
CA ARG A 127 37.61 6.83 -19.30
C ARG A 127 37.02 5.43 -19.42
N ALA A 128 36.36 5.14 -20.54
CA ALA A 128 35.93 3.80 -20.90
C ALA A 128 37.11 3.03 -21.52
N LEU A 129 37.68 2.06 -20.80
CA LEU A 129 38.91 1.38 -21.21
C LEU A 129 38.66 0.18 -22.12
N GLY A 130 37.60 -0.60 -21.84
CA GLY A 130 37.37 -1.84 -22.59
C GLY A 130 36.16 -2.61 -22.09
N TRP A 131 35.64 -3.49 -22.95
CA TRP A 131 34.48 -4.35 -22.66
C TRP A 131 34.91 -5.80 -22.54
N ARG A 132 34.50 -6.46 -21.43
CA ARG A 132 34.60 -7.90 -21.23
C ARG A 132 33.24 -8.55 -21.44
N GLN A 133 33.19 -9.59 -22.26
CA GLN A 133 32.04 -10.50 -22.30
C GLN A 133 32.10 -11.40 -21.06
N VAL A 134 31.07 -11.36 -20.21
CA VAL A 134 31.03 -12.24 -19.03
C VAL A 134 30.76 -13.66 -19.50
N ASP A 135 31.59 -14.60 -19.06
CA ASP A 135 31.38 -16.02 -19.30
C ASP A 135 30.10 -16.46 -18.58
N VAL A 136 29.20 -17.10 -19.33
CA VAL A 136 27.95 -17.63 -18.78
C VAL A 136 27.64 -18.99 -19.37
N GLU A 137 26.93 -19.83 -18.62
CA GLU A 137 26.48 -21.14 -19.07
C GLU A 137 25.01 -21.08 -19.54
N PRO A 138 24.74 -20.91 -20.86
CA PRO A 138 23.41 -20.56 -21.38
C PRO A 138 22.38 -21.70 -21.29
N ASN A 139 22.80 -22.90 -20.90
CA ASN A 139 21.94 -24.07 -20.73
C ASN A 139 21.49 -24.29 -19.27
N VAL A 140 21.99 -23.51 -18.32
CA VAL A 140 21.61 -23.60 -16.90
C VAL A 140 20.21 -23.05 -16.61
N PRO A 141 19.79 -21.89 -17.16
CA PRO A 141 18.47 -21.34 -16.87
C PRO A 141 17.32 -22.22 -17.42
N GLY A 142 16.19 -22.26 -16.71
CA GLY A 142 14.98 -22.97 -17.13
C GLY A 142 14.35 -22.44 -18.42
N VAL A 143 13.32 -23.13 -18.91
CA VAL A 143 12.73 -22.84 -20.24
C VAL A 143 12.05 -21.47 -20.31
N LEU A 144 11.62 -20.91 -19.17
CA LEU A 144 11.06 -19.57 -19.08
C LEU A 144 12.14 -18.48 -19.02
N ALA A 145 13.26 -18.75 -18.33
CA ALA A 145 14.32 -17.77 -18.11
C ALA A 145 15.30 -17.65 -19.29
N ARG A 146 15.59 -18.77 -19.95
CA ARG A 146 16.56 -18.83 -21.05
C ARG A 146 16.20 -17.91 -22.24
N PRO A 147 14.94 -17.82 -22.70
CA PRO A 147 14.55 -16.92 -23.79
C PRO A 147 14.58 -15.44 -23.40
N THR A 148 14.62 -15.10 -22.11
CA THR A 148 14.70 -13.72 -21.64
C THR A 148 16.10 -13.33 -21.17
N SER A 149 17.05 -14.28 -21.14
CA SER A 149 18.44 -14.05 -20.74
C SER A 149 19.09 -12.93 -21.56
N PRO A 150 19.54 -11.84 -20.92
CA PRO A 150 20.22 -10.74 -21.59
C PRO A 150 21.63 -11.15 -22.02
N ARG A 151 22.27 -10.32 -22.86
CA ARG A 151 23.72 -10.39 -23.05
C ARG A 151 24.39 -9.67 -21.89
N ILE A 152 25.31 -10.33 -21.23
CA ILE A 152 25.93 -9.80 -20.01
C ILE A 152 27.37 -9.37 -20.33
N ARG A 153 27.67 -8.09 -20.15
CA ARG A 153 29.01 -7.54 -20.40
C ARG A 153 29.45 -6.65 -19.23
N GLN A 154 30.75 -6.54 -19.04
CA GLN A 154 31.37 -5.65 -18.07
C GLN A 154 32.13 -4.57 -18.83
N LEU A 155 31.88 -3.30 -18.52
CA LEU A 155 32.71 -2.19 -18.99
C LEU A 155 33.70 -1.80 -17.89
N LEU A 156 34.99 -1.78 -18.23
CA LEU A 156 36.05 -1.26 -17.38
C LEU A 156 36.14 0.25 -17.53
N ILE A 157 36.05 0.95 -16.39
CA ILE A 157 36.05 2.41 -16.32
C ILE A 157 37.17 2.84 -15.39
N ALA A 158 37.93 3.84 -15.82
CA ALA A 158 38.93 4.51 -15.01
C ALA A 158 38.55 5.98 -14.82
N PRO A 159 38.98 6.60 -13.71
CA PRO A 159 38.74 8.01 -13.50
C PRO A 159 39.43 8.85 -14.59
N GLY A 160 38.75 9.91 -15.00
CA GLY A 160 39.32 10.94 -15.86
C GLY A 160 40.16 11.97 -15.10
N GLU A 161 40.54 13.05 -15.78
CA GLU A 161 41.27 14.14 -15.15
C GLU A 161 40.36 14.88 -14.14
N GLY A 162 40.90 15.19 -12.96
CA GLY A 162 40.20 15.99 -11.95
C GLY A 162 39.49 15.20 -10.85
N VAL A 163 39.40 13.87 -10.94
CA VAL A 163 38.86 13.03 -9.86
C VAL A 163 39.90 12.93 -8.73
N SER A 164 39.53 13.42 -7.55
CA SER A 164 40.43 13.57 -6.40
C SER A 164 40.54 12.30 -5.55
N ASP A 165 39.43 11.59 -5.36
CA ASP A 165 39.35 10.36 -4.57
C ASP A 165 38.26 9.40 -5.09
N GLN A 166 38.11 8.27 -4.40
CA GLN A 166 37.15 7.24 -4.77
C GLN A 166 35.69 7.65 -4.52
N ASP A 167 35.41 8.51 -3.53
CA ASP A 167 34.05 9.00 -3.26
C ASP A 167 33.58 9.93 -4.40
N GLU A 168 34.44 10.84 -4.86
CA GLU A 168 34.17 11.64 -6.05
C GLU A 168 33.96 10.73 -7.28
N PHE A 169 34.80 9.70 -7.45
CA PHE A 169 34.64 8.76 -8.55
C PHE A 169 33.27 8.05 -8.50
N GLU A 170 32.87 7.58 -7.33
CA GLU A 170 31.57 6.95 -7.05
C GLU A 170 30.39 7.89 -7.36
N ASN A 171 30.51 9.19 -7.11
CA ASN A 171 29.48 10.19 -7.44
C ASN A 171 29.37 10.42 -8.95
N ARG A 172 30.50 10.48 -9.66
CA ARG A 172 30.51 10.57 -11.14
C ARG A 172 29.91 9.32 -11.78
N LEU A 173 30.24 8.13 -11.26
CA LEU A 173 29.67 6.87 -11.74
C LEU A 173 28.15 6.80 -11.52
N TYR A 174 27.66 7.31 -10.38
CA TYR A 174 26.22 7.44 -10.13
C TYR A 174 25.54 8.30 -11.20
N LEU A 175 26.05 9.50 -11.47
CA LEU A 175 25.53 10.41 -12.51
C LEU A 175 25.49 9.73 -13.88
N ILE A 176 26.63 9.16 -14.31
CA ILE A 176 26.76 8.47 -15.61
C ILE A 176 25.72 7.36 -15.75
N ARG A 177 25.59 6.52 -14.72
CA ARG A 177 24.61 5.44 -14.71
C ARG A 177 23.18 5.99 -14.79
N ARG A 178 22.84 7.06 -14.04
CA ARG A 178 21.50 7.66 -14.08
C ARG A 178 21.16 8.18 -15.46
N ILE A 179 22.08 8.90 -16.11
CA ILE A 179 21.92 9.39 -17.48
C ILE A 179 21.67 8.21 -18.44
N ALA A 180 22.49 7.16 -18.34
CA ALA A 180 22.33 5.98 -19.17
C ALA A 180 20.98 5.27 -18.92
N GLU A 181 20.57 5.07 -17.66
CA GLU A 181 19.28 4.45 -17.33
C GLU A 181 18.08 5.22 -17.91
N ILE A 182 18.13 6.55 -17.90
CA ILE A 182 17.09 7.40 -18.48
C ILE A 182 17.11 7.31 -20.00
N GLU A 183 18.29 7.38 -20.61
CA GLU A 183 18.44 7.34 -22.06
C GLU A 183 17.94 6.01 -22.67
N PHE A 184 18.24 4.88 -22.01
CA PHE A 184 17.83 3.55 -22.49
C PHE A 184 16.39 3.16 -22.12
N ASP A 185 15.72 3.87 -21.20
CA ASP A 185 14.32 3.65 -20.81
C ASP A 185 13.96 2.15 -20.54
N GLY A 186 14.87 1.45 -19.84
CA GLY A 186 14.70 0.02 -19.49
C GLY A 186 15.18 -0.99 -20.53
N GLU A 187 15.73 -0.58 -21.67
CA GLU A 187 16.37 -1.50 -22.61
C GLU A 187 17.68 -2.09 -22.06
N VAL A 188 18.40 -1.32 -21.24
CA VAL A 188 19.63 -1.73 -20.57
C VAL A 188 19.42 -1.65 -19.07
N THR A 189 19.85 -2.70 -18.36
CA THR A 189 19.87 -2.72 -16.89
C THR A 189 21.31 -2.76 -16.38
N PHE A 190 21.58 -2.02 -15.31
CA PHE A 190 22.86 -2.03 -14.60
C PHE A 190 22.69 -2.69 -13.22
N PRO A 191 23.01 -4.00 -13.06
CA PRO A 191 23.05 -4.64 -11.74
C PRO A 191 23.96 -3.92 -10.75
N SER A 192 25.12 -3.46 -11.21
CA SER A 192 26.05 -2.61 -10.46
C SER A 192 26.83 -1.71 -11.42
N PHE A 193 27.23 -0.53 -10.93
CA PHE A 193 28.04 0.43 -11.66
C PHE A 193 28.90 1.17 -10.63
N SER A 194 30.00 0.55 -10.21
CA SER A 194 30.74 0.97 -9.03
C SER A 194 32.22 0.58 -9.10
N SER A 195 33.03 1.32 -8.36
CA SER A 195 34.42 1.06 -8.00
C SER A 195 34.59 0.27 -6.70
N ARG A 196 33.50 -0.01 -5.98
CA ARG A 196 33.49 -0.68 -4.66
C ARG A 196 32.78 -2.01 -4.66
N THR A 197 31.67 -2.13 -5.39
CA THR A 197 30.82 -3.32 -5.35
C THR A 197 30.58 -3.90 -6.74
N LEU A 198 30.35 -5.21 -6.79
CA LEU A 198 30.01 -5.94 -8.01
C LEU A 198 28.87 -6.91 -7.73
N VAL A 199 27.86 -6.91 -8.62
CA VAL A 199 26.65 -7.74 -8.46
C VAL A 199 26.53 -8.75 -9.59
N TYR A 200 26.48 -10.04 -9.22
CA TYR A 200 26.10 -11.14 -10.10
C TYR A 200 24.69 -11.59 -9.75
N LYS A 201 23.75 -11.42 -10.68
CA LYS A 201 22.35 -11.82 -10.47
C LYS A 201 21.71 -12.34 -11.73
N GLY A 202 20.56 -12.98 -11.60
CA GLY A 202 19.78 -13.42 -12.75
C GLY A 202 18.51 -14.13 -12.35
N LEU A 203 17.71 -14.45 -13.35
CA LEU A 203 16.47 -15.21 -13.19
C LEU A 203 16.80 -16.72 -13.06
N LEU A 204 17.29 -17.07 -11.88
CA LEU A 204 17.90 -18.35 -11.54
C LEU A 204 17.37 -18.83 -10.18
N THR A 205 17.40 -20.15 -9.95
CA THR A 205 17.31 -20.71 -8.58
C THR A 205 18.63 -20.49 -7.84
N ALA A 206 18.65 -20.60 -6.52
CA ALA A 206 19.86 -20.42 -5.73
C ALA A 206 21.05 -21.29 -6.22
N PRO A 207 20.89 -22.63 -6.42
CA PRO A 207 21.99 -23.50 -6.83
C PRO A 207 22.47 -23.28 -8.27
N GLN A 208 21.70 -22.56 -9.08
CA GLN A 208 22.06 -22.25 -10.46
C GLN A 208 23.05 -21.08 -10.56
N LEU A 209 23.12 -20.19 -9.57
CA LEU A 209 23.89 -18.94 -9.69
C LEU A 209 25.37 -19.20 -9.99
N ALA A 210 26.04 -20.03 -9.19
CA ALA A 210 27.46 -20.38 -9.39
C ALA A 210 27.70 -21.25 -10.64
N ARG A 211 26.67 -21.97 -11.09
CA ARG A 211 26.74 -22.77 -12.32
C ARG A 211 26.61 -21.89 -13.55
N PHE A 212 25.76 -20.87 -13.49
CA PHE A 212 25.52 -19.94 -14.58
C PHE A 212 26.69 -18.98 -14.77
N TYR A 213 27.30 -18.47 -13.69
CA TYR A 213 28.48 -17.61 -13.74
C TYR A 213 29.74 -18.37 -13.29
N PRO A 214 30.60 -18.84 -14.23
CA PRO A 214 31.85 -19.51 -13.89
C PRO A 214 32.81 -18.67 -13.04
N ASP A 215 32.80 -17.34 -13.20
CA ASP A 215 33.58 -16.40 -12.37
C ASP A 215 33.42 -16.69 -10.86
N LEU A 216 32.21 -17.02 -10.40
CA LEU A 216 31.91 -17.26 -8.98
C LEU A 216 32.57 -18.53 -8.41
N ARG A 217 33.17 -19.37 -9.26
CA ARG A 217 33.91 -20.58 -8.89
C ARG A 217 35.43 -20.42 -9.08
N ASP A 218 35.88 -19.27 -9.55
CA ASP A 218 37.29 -18.97 -9.73
C ASP A 218 37.93 -18.64 -8.37
N PRO A 219 38.96 -19.37 -7.93
CA PRO A 219 39.58 -19.14 -6.62
C PRO A 219 40.27 -17.77 -6.48
N ASP A 220 40.58 -17.11 -7.59
CA ASP A 220 41.15 -15.75 -7.59
C ASP A 220 40.08 -14.68 -7.35
N LEU A 221 38.78 -15.02 -7.53
CA LEU A 221 37.68 -14.14 -7.17
C LEU A 221 37.54 -14.12 -5.64
N VAL A 222 38.08 -13.08 -5.00
CA VAL A 222 38.09 -12.93 -3.54
C VAL A 222 37.29 -11.72 -3.08
N SER A 223 36.69 -11.79 -1.89
CA SER A 223 35.96 -10.68 -1.26
C SER A 223 36.08 -10.74 0.26
N VAL A 224 35.88 -9.62 0.94
CA VAL A 224 35.79 -9.52 2.41
C VAL A 224 34.36 -9.77 2.90
N PHE A 225 33.37 -9.51 2.04
CA PHE A 225 31.95 -9.75 2.33
C PHE A 225 31.18 -10.30 1.13
N ALA A 226 30.02 -10.90 1.39
CA ALA A 226 29.04 -11.23 0.37
C ALA A 226 27.63 -11.04 0.91
N ILE A 227 26.75 -10.41 0.11
CA ILE A 227 25.31 -10.36 0.34
C ILE A 227 24.63 -11.23 -0.72
N VAL A 228 23.81 -12.18 -0.31
CA VAL A 228 23.06 -13.06 -1.21
C VAL A 228 21.57 -12.94 -0.98
N HIS A 229 20.83 -13.16 -2.06
CA HIS A 229 19.37 -13.05 -2.04
C HIS A 229 18.73 -14.09 -2.97
N SER A 230 17.67 -14.74 -2.47
CA SER A 230 16.76 -15.59 -3.24
C SER A 230 15.36 -15.00 -3.21
N ARG A 231 14.78 -14.79 -4.39
CA ARG A 231 13.49 -14.13 -4.61
C ARG A 231 12.35 -15.15 -4.74
N PHE A 232 11.17 -14.82 -4.22
CA PHE A 232 9.87 -15.43 -4.52
C PHE A 232 8.98 -14.31 -5.03
N SER A 233 8.38 -14.46 -6.20
CA SER A 233 7.48 -13.47 -6.78
C SER A 233 6.09 -14.04 -7.00
N THR A 234 5.06 -13.21 -6.83
CA THR A 234 3.70 -13.58 -7.22
C THR A 234 3.42 -13.41 -8.71
N ASN A 235 4.39 -12.94 -9.50
CA ASN A 235 4.23 -12.66 -10.93
C ASN A 235 4.64 -13.86 -11.80
N THR A 236 3.81 -14.21 -12.79
CA THR A 236 4.12 -15.22 -13.81
C THR A 236 4.96 -14.67 -14.98
N ALA A 237 5.29 -13.38 -14.98
CA ALA A 237 6.12 -12.72 -15.99
C ALA A 237 7.52 -12.45 -15.41
N PRO A 238 8.45 -13.39 -15.54
CA PRO A 238 9.73 -13.31 -14.85
C PRO A 238 10.70 -12.36 -15.58
N SER A 239 11.39 -11.49 -14.83
CA SER A 239 12.36 -10.52 -15.37
C SER A 239 13.71 -10.62 -14.67
N TRP A 240 14.79 -10.57 -15.45
CA TRP A 240 16.17 -10.65 -14.97
C TRP A 240 16.57 -9.42 -14.13
N GLU A 241 16.01 -8.27 -14.45
CA GLU A 241 16.35 -7.00 -13.79
C GLU A 241 15.86 -6.95 -12.33
N LEU A 242 14.76 -7.64 -12.03
CA LEU A 242 14.08 -7.67 -10.73
C LEU A 242 14.76 -8.61 -9.72
N ALA A 243 15.68 -9.48 -10.17
CA ALA A 243 16.49 -10.25 -9.24
C ALA A 243 17.30 -9.31 -8.33
N GLN A 244 17.56 -9.75 -7.09
CA GLN A 244 18.38 -9.00 -6.13
C GLN A 244 19.64 -9.81 -5.77
N PRO A 245 20.70 -9.21 -5.19
CA PRO A 245 20.82 -7.82 -4.70
C PRO A 245 20.61 -6.72 -5.74
N LEU A 246 20.19 -5.56 -5.27
CA LEU A 246 20.21 -4.30 -5.99
C LEU A 246 21.57 -3.62 -5.79
N ARG A 247 21.68 -2.29 -5.87
CA ARG A 247 22.98 -1.62 -5.88
C ARG A 247 23.52 -1.38 -4.49
N MET A 248 22.62 -1.05 -3.55
CA MET A 248 22.95 -0.83 -2.15
C MET A 248 22.35 -1.91 -1.26
N ILE A 249 21.23 -2.53 -1.67
CA ILE A 249 20.44 -3.41 -0.78
C ILE A 249 20.12 -4.80 -1.33
N ALA A 250 19.79 -5.70 -0.41
CA ALA A 250 18.95 -6.87 -0.65
C ALA A 250 17.77 -6.84 0.35
N HIS A 251 16.55 -6.85 -0.16
CA HIS A 251 15.32 -6.66 0.59
C HIS A 251 14.49 -7.94 0.64
N ASN A 252 14.29 -8.46 1.85
CA ASN A 252 13.30 -9.50 2.11
C ASN A 252 12.06 -8.87 2.75
N GLY A 253 11.00 -8.68 1.97
CA GLY A 253 9.85 -7.93 2.44
C GLY A 253 8.96 -7.39 1.34
N GLU A 254 8.01 -6.54 1.75
CA GLU A 254 7.13 -5.76 0.87
C GLU A 254 6.94 -4.37 1.48
N ILE A 255 7.18 -3.31 0.72
CA ILE A 255 6.87 -1.94 1.14
C ILE A 255 5.41 -1.63 0.82
N ASN A 256 4.54 -1.63 1.82
CA ASN A 256 3.09 -1.48 1.63
C ASN A 256 2.64 -0.03 1.40
N THR A 257 3.54 0.95 1.60
CA THR A 257 3.31 2.38 1.31
C THR A 257 3.91 2.85 -0.02
N VAL A 258 4.47 1.92 -0.84
CA VAL A 258 5.30 2.25 -2.00
C VAL A 258 4.70 3.29 -2.95
N LEU A 259 3.41 3.20 -3.28
CA LEU A 259 2.77 4.17 -4.19
C LEU A 259 2.79 5.59 -3.61
N GLY A 260 2.51 5.73 -2.31
CA GLY A 260 2.61 7.00 -1.60
C GLY A 260 4.02 7.53 -1.62
N ASN A 261 5.00 6.69 -1.26
CA ASN A 261 6.41 7.09 -1.21
C ASN A 261 6.92 7.53 -2.60
N ILE A 262 6.53 6.82 -3.67
CA ILE A 262 6.90 7.21 -5.05
C ILE A 262 6.29 8.56 -5.41
N ASN A 263 5.01 8.78 -5.11
CA ASN A 263 4.34 10.06 -5.39
C ASN A 263 5.00 11.21 -4.63
N TRP A 264 5.37 10.98 -3.38
CA TRP A 264 6.06 11.92 -2.52
C TRP A 264 7.50 12.20 -2.97
N MET A 265 8.24 11.18 -3.42
CA MET A 265 9.56 11.38 -4.03
C MET A 265 9.45 12.19 -5.32
N ARG A 266 8.46 11.91 -6.17
CA ARG A 266 8.19 12.72 -7.39
C ARG A 266 7.87 14.18 -7.06
N ALA A 267 7.09 14.42 -6.00
CA ALA A 267 6.85 15.78 -5.54
C ALA A 267 8.12 16.48 -5.04
N ARG A 268 9.11 15.73 -4.53
CA ARG A 268 10.42 16.24 -4.09
C ARG A 268 11.37 16.55 -5.23
N GLU A 269 11.24 15.88 -6.37
CA GLU A 269 12.14 16.09 -7.52
C GLU A 269 12.28 17.57 -7.95
N SER A 270 11.24 18.39 -7.76
CA SER A 270 11.29 19.83 -8.07
C SER A 270 12.04 20.69 -7.04
N ALA A 271 12.22 20.19 -5.81
CA ALA A 271 12.85 20.89 -4.70
C ALA A 271 14.22 20.29 -4.30
N LEU A 272 14.67 19.24 -5.00
CA LEU A 272 15.97 18.65 -4.75
C LEU A 272 17.08 19.58 -5.28
N GLU A 273 17.98 19.95 -4.38
CA GLU A 273 19.22 20.65 -4.69
C GLU A 273 20.38 19.84 -4.10
N TRP A 274 21.46 19.70 -4.86
CA TRP A 274 22.66 18.99 -4.41
C TRP A 274 23.88 19.83 -4.76
N GLU A 275 24.59 20.34 -3.76
CA GLU A 275 25.68 21.30 -3.95
C GLU A 275 26.78 20.75 -4.86
N GLU A 276 27.22 19.51 -4.66
CA GLU A 276 28.32 18.90 -5.42
C GLU A 276 27.93 18.58 -6.87
N LEU A 277 26.68 18.17 -7.12
CA LEU A 277 26.21 17.80 -8.47
C LEU A 277 25.63 19.01 -9.23
N GLY A 278 25.16 20.03 -8.53
CA GLY A 278 24.56 21.23 -9.10
C GLY A 278 23.44 20.93 -10.10
N ASP A 279 23.46 21.62 -11.25
CA ASP A 279 22.46 21.47 -12.30
C ASP A 279 22.43 20.08 -12.95
N ASP A 280 23.50 19.27 -12.83
CA ASP A 280 23.52 17.91 -13.37
C ASP A 280 22.52 16.98 -12.67
N LEU A 281 22.08 17.32 -11.46
CA LEU A 281 21.02 16.59 -10.76
C LEU A 281 19.72 16.50 -11.58
N LYS A 282 19.37 17.55 -12.33
CA LYS A 282 18.18 17.58 -13.19
C LYS A 282 18.23 16.53 -14.29
N ARG A 283 19.44 16.10 -14.70
CA ARG A 283 19.67 15.05 -15.70
C ARG A 283 19.48 13.64 -15.13
N CYS A 284 19.43 13.51 -13.80
CA CYS A 284 19.19 12.25 -13.10
C CYS A 284 17.69 11.96 -12.84
N LEU A 285 16.82 12.91 -13.18
CA LEU A 285 15.37 12.85 -12.98
C LEU A 285 14.63 12.28 -14.20
N PRO A 286 13.54 11.51 -14.03
CA PRO A 286 12.93 11.12 -12.75
C PRO A 286 13.80 10.11 -11.99
N LEU A 287 13.79 10.20 -10.65
CA LEU A 287 14.55 9.29 -9.80
C LEU A 287 13.96 7.88 -9.90
N ILE A 288 12.64 7.75 -9.74
CA ILE A 288 11.94 6.47 -9.72
C ILE A 288 11.06 6.32 -10.97
N ASN A 289 11.45 5.38 -11.85
CA ASN A 289 10.75 5.11 -13.10
C ASN A 289 9.38 4.48 -12.83
N HIS A 290 8.43 4.69 -13.74
CA HIS A 290 7.16 3.96 -13.72
C HIS A 290 7.41 2.45 -13.83
N GLY A 291 6.76 1.65 -12.98
CA GLY A 291 6.90 0.19 -12.98
C GLY A 291 8.11 -0.37 -12.23
N ALA A 292 8.88 0.46 -11.51
CA ALA A 292 9.89 -0.03 -10.58
C ALA A 292 9.25 -0.89 -9.48
N SER A 293 9.91 -1.99 -9.09
CA SER A 293 9.50 -2.74 -7.90
C SER A 293 9.67 -1.87 -6.65
N ASP A 294 8.98 -2.24 -5.57
CA ASP A 294 9.08 -1.59 -4.28
C ASP A 294 10.53 -1.50 -3.76
N SER A 295 11.27 -2.58 -3.90
CA SER A 295 12.65 -2.74 -3.50
C SER A 295 13.57 -1.84 -4.35
N ALA A 296 13.31 -1.74 -5.66
CA ALA A 296 14.07 -0.88 -6.56
C ALA A 296 13.78 0.61 -6.31
N ALA A 297 12.54 0.96 -6.00
CA ALA A 297 12.17 2.31 -5.60
C ALA A 297 12.88 2.71 -4.30
N PHE A 298 12.92 1.81 -3.32
CA PHE A 298 13.65 2.01 -2.05
C PHE A 298 15.16 2.16 -2.27
N ASP A 299 15.79 1.25 -3.03
CA ASP A 299 17.24 1.28 -3.33
C ASP A 299 17.66 2.60 -3.97
N ARG A 300 16.85 3.14 -4.90
CA ARG A 300 17.14 4.42 -5.56
C ARG A 300 17.00 5.62 -4.63
N ALA A 301 16.00 5.64 -3.76
CA ALA A 301 15.85 6.71 -2.76
C ALA A 301 16.98 6.65 -1.73
N LEU A 302 17.35 5.45 -1.27
CA LEU A 302 18.48 5.25 -0.36
C LEU A 302 19.80 5.68 -1.00
N GLU A 303 20.04 5.29 -2.24
CA GLU A 303 21.27 5.64 -2.96
C GLU A 303 21.38 7.15 -3.18
N LEU A 304 20.28 7.85 -3.47
CA LEU A 304 20.29 9.32 -3.57
C LEU A 304 20.70 9.96 -2.23
N LEU A 305 20.08 9.55 -1.13
CA LEU A 305 20.40 10.08 0.20
C LEU A 305 21.86 9.80 0.56
N PHE A 306 22.35 8.60 0.24
CA PHE A 306 23.73 8.22 0.49
C PHE A 306 24.74 9.03 -0.32
N LYS A 307 24.43 9.29 -1.61
CA LYS A 307 25.31 10.07 -2.50
C LYS A 307 25.31 11.55 -2.12
N ALA A 308 24.21 12.06 -1.56
CA ALA A 308 24.11 13.40 -0.98
C ALA A 308 24.61 13.43 0.47
N ASP A 309 25.76 12.79 0.73
CA ASP A 309 26.52 12.82 1.99
C ASP A 309 25.84 12.33 3.28
N ARG A 310 24.69 11.66 3.20
CA ARG A 310 24.15 10.93 4.37
C ARG A 310 24.80 9.56 4.51
N SER A 311 25.30 9.26 5.70
CA SER A 311 25.73 7.89 6.00
C SER A 311 24.57 6.88 5.79
N LEU A 312 24.88 5.63 5.45
CA LEU A 312 23.84 4.58 5.32
C LEU A 312 22.98 4.43 6.58
N PRO A 313 23.54 4.42 7.82
CA PRO A 313 22.74 4.49 9.04
C PRO A 313 21.76 5.65 9.07
N HIS A 314 22.20 6.86 8.73
CA HIS A 314 21.37 8.06 8.71
C HIS A 314 20.20 7.89 7.72
N ALA A 315 20.50 7.59 6.46
CA ALA A 315 19.47 7.45 5.43
C ALA A 315 18.45 6.35 5.77
N LEU A 316 18.89 5.21 6.34
CA LEU A 316 17.99 4.14 6.76
C LEU A 316 17.14 4.52 7.99
N MET A 317 17.69 5.26 8.95
CA MET A 317 16.92 5.77 10.10
C MET A 317 15.83 6.74 9.66
N MET A 318 16.03 7.48 8.55
CA MET A 318 15.00 8.33 7.96
C MET A 318 13.94 7.54 7.20
N MET A 319 14.35 6.58 6.35
CA MET A 319 13.43 5.84 5.49
C MET A 319 12.62 4.79 6.27
N ILE A 320 13.25 4.11 7.24
CA ILE A 320 12.63 3.09 8.10
C ILE A 320 12.80 3.50 9.57
N PRO A 321 12.13 4.58 10.01
CA PRO A 321 12.27 5.06 11.36
C PRO A 321 11.63 4.09 12.35
N MET A 322 12.32 3.89 13.49
CA MET A 322 11.75 3.11 14.58
C MET A 322 10.45 3.74 15.10
N ALA A 323 9.58 2.95 15.73
CA ALA A 323 8.43 3.50 16.44
C ALA A 323 8.88 4.23 17.72
N TYR A 324 9.03 5.55 17.65
CA TYR A 324 9.66 6.34 18.71
C TYR A 324 8.67 7.04 19.67
N GLU A 325 7.51 7.49 19.17
CA GLU A 325 6.57 8.35 19.92
C GLU A 325 6.12 7.76 21.27
N ASN A 326 5.79 6.47 21.27
CA ASN A 326 5.27 5.77 22.45
C ASN A 326 6.32 4.89 23.15
N ARG A 327 7.62 5.09 22.87
CA ARG A 327 8.73 4.31 23.46
C ARG A 327 9.66 5.17 24.30
N GLN A 328 10.23 4.57 25.34
CA GLN A 328 11.32 5.18 26.09
C GLN A 328 12.63 5.03 25.30
N LEU A 329 13.20 6.16 24.90
CA LEU A 329 14.43 6.27 24.13
C LEU A 329 15.29 7.40 24.72
N PRO A 330 16.62 7.37 24.51
CA PRO A 330 17.47 8.55 24.67
C PRO A 330 16.88 9.75 23.95
N ASP A 331 17.06 10.94 24.53
CA ASP A 331 16.46 12.16 24.02
C ASP A 331 17.01 12.49 22.62
N GLU A 332 18.30 12.29 22.39
CA GLU A 332 18.92 12.54 21.08
C GLU A 332 18.27 11.72 19.96
N LEU A 333 17.93 10.46 20.21
CA LEU A 333 17.23 9.61 19.24
C LEU A 333 15.80 10.05 19.02
N ARG A 334 15.07 10.39 20.09
CA ARG A 334 13.71 10.91 19.98
C ARG A 334 13.70 12.18 19.13
N ASP A 335 14.63 13.09 19.41
CA ASP A 335 14.79 14.37 18.74
C ASP A 335 15.15 14.18 17.25
N PHE A 336 16.07 13.26 16.94
CA PHE A 336 16.38 12.88 15.56
C PHE A 336 15.12 12.43 14.80
N TYR A 337 14.35 11.48 15.35
CA TYR A 337 13.16 10.98 14.65
C TYR A 337 12.04 12.01 14.56
N SER A 338 11.85 12.83 15.61
CA SER A 338 10.88 13.92 15.60
C SER A 338 11.16 14.91 14.46
N PHE A 339 12.42 15.34 14.34
CA PHE A 339 12.83 16.25 13.28
C PHE A 339 12.67 15.63 11.88
N HIS A 340 13.20 14.43 11.65
CA HIS A 340 13.17 13.80 10.33
C HIS A 340 11.75 13.36 9.89
N SER A 341 10.83 13.14 10.83
CA SER A 341 9.43 12.85 10.50
C SER A 341 8.70 13.98 9.76
N LEU A 342 9.24 15.21 9.82
CA LEU A 342 8.75 16.37 9.09
C LEU A 342 9.16 16.38 7.60
N LEU A 343 10.21 15.63 7.27
CA LEU A 343 10.89 15.63 5.96
C LEU A 343 10.52 14.43 5.10
N LEU A 344 10.47 13.25 5.69
CA LEU A 344 10.29 12.00 4.96
C LEU A 344 9.27 11.11 5.68
N GLU A 345 8.24 10.70 4.94
CA GLU A 345 7.31 9.69 5.40
C GLU A 345 7.97 8.29 5.45
N PRO A 346 7.66 7.47 6.46
CA PRO A 346 8.18 6.11 6.54
C PRO A 346 7.84 5.26 5.32
N TRP A 347 8.83 4.53 4.82
CA TRP A 347 8.67 3.43 3.87
C TRP A 347 8.28 2.17 4.65
N ASP A 348 6.99 2.05 4.95
CA ASP A 348 6.46 1.02 5.87
C ASP A 348 6.17 -0.31 5.16
N GLY A 349 6.01 -1.36 5.96
CA GLY A 349 5.77 -2.73 5.51
C GLY A 349 6.81 -3.70 6.05
N PRO A 350 6.58 -5.02 5.95
CA PRO A 350 7.56 -6.01 6.39
C PRO A 350 8.87 -5.83 5.63
N ALA A 351 9.98 -5.62 6.33
CA ALA A 351 11.28 -5.43 5.69
C ALA A 351 12.40 -6.02 6.54
N SER A 352 13.24 -6.84 5.92
CA SER A 352 14.59 -7.15 6.38
C SER A 352 15.53 -6.75 5.26
N ILE A 353 16.22 -5.63 5.45
CA ILE A 353 17.12 -5.05 4.46
C ILE A 353 18.55 -5.34 4.88
N ALA A 354 19.27 -6.09 4.08
CA ALA A 354 20.73 -6.13 4.11
C ALA A 354 21.28 -5.07 3.17
N PHE A 355 22.35 -4.39 3.55
CA PHE A 355 22.89 -3.28 2.75
C PHE A 355 24.41 -3.20 2.83
N SER A 356 25.02 -2.64 1.79
CA SER A 356 26.44 -2.30 1.77
C SER A 356 26.76 -1.23 0.73
N ASP A 357 27.72 -0.36 1.04
CA ASP A 357 28.41 0.54 0.11
C ASP A 357 29.82 0.02 -0.26
N GLY A 358 30.18 -1.18 0.21
CA GLY A 358 31.52 -1.77 0.11
C GLY A 358 32.45 -1.48 1.30
N ARG A 359 32.13 -0.50 2.16
CA ARG A 359 32.89 -0.14 3.37
C ARG A 359 32.17 -0.60 4.63
N LEU A 360 30.85 -0.47 4.66
CA LEU A 360 29.97 -0.98 5.69
C LEU A 360 29.18 -2.17 5.15
N LEU A 361 28.99 -3.18 5.98
CA LEU A 361 27.96 -4.21 5.78
C LEU A 361 26.98 -4.11 6.94
N GLY A 362 25.68 -4.04 6.64
CA GLY A 362 24.69 -4.00 7.71
C GLY A 362 23.37 -4.62 7.36
N ALA A 363 22.49 -4.65 8.35
CA ALA A 363 21.09 -4.94 8.14
C ALA A 363 20.19 -4.18 9.11
N THR A 364 18.95 -3.97 8.68
CA THR A 364 17.88 -3.39 9.49
C THR A 364 16.57 -4.15 9.31
N LEU A 365 15.68 -4.01 10.29
CA LEU A 365 14.31 -4.48 10.21
C LEU A 365 13.34 -3.31 10.16
N ASP A 366 12.16 -3.56 9.59
CA ASP A 366 11.03 -2.66 9.72
C ASP A 366 10.68 -2.37 11.20
N ARG A 367 9.91 -1.29 11.41
CA ARG A 367 9.57 -0.79 12.74
C ARG A 367 8.77 -1.77 13.62
N ASN A 368 8.16 -2.78 13.01
CA ASN A 368 7.38 -3.83 13.64
C ASN A 368 8.16 -5.16 13.76
N GLY A 369 9.29 -5.30 13.05
CA GLY A 369 10.11 -6.51 13.04
C GLY A 369 9.39 -7.70 12.42
N LEU A 370 8.69 -7.48 11.31
CA LEU A 370 7.80 -8.47 10.67
C LEU A 370 8.56 -9.55 9.89
N ARG A 371 9.86 -9.36 9.68
CA ARG A 371 10.75 -10.33 9.01
C ARG A 371 11.84 -10.83 9.96
N PRO A 372 12.21 -12.12 9.89
CA PRO A 372 13.26 -12.67 10.75
C PRO A 372 14.65 -12.24 10.23
N SER A 373 15.54 -11.90 11.16
CA SER A 373 16.97 -11.80 10.86
C SER A 373 17.81 -12.18 12.09
N ARG A 374 18.77 -13.09 11.88
CA ARG A 374 19.64 -13.71 12.89
C ARG A 374 21.08 -13.45 12.53
N TRP A 375 21.93 -13.26 13.52
CA TRP A 375 23.37 -13.06 13.30
C TRP A 375 24.21 -13.92 14.24
N SER A 376 25.42 -14.25 13.81
CA SER A 376 26.41 -14.98 14.59
C SER A 376 27.83 -14.49 14.29
N VAL A 377 28.67 -14.50 15.31
CA VAL A 377 30.10 -14.13 15.24
C VAL A 377 30.93 -15.28 15.79
N THR A 378 32.00 -15.64 15.09
CA THR A 378 32.93 -16.69 15.49
C THR A 378 34.27 -16.13 15.97
N ASP A 379 35.03 -16.94 16.70
CA ASP A 379 36.34 -16.60 17.26
C ASP A 379 37.43 -16.44 16.20
N ASP A 380 37.32 -17.18 15.10
CA ASP A 380 38.17 -17.07 13.92
C ASP A 380 37.81 -15.89 13.01
N GLY A 381 36.84 -15.04 13.40
CA GLY A 381 36.59 -13.73 12.78
C GLY A 381 35.50 -13.69 11.71
N TRP A 382 34.62 -14.70 11.62
CA TRP A 382 33.46 -14.65 10.73
C TRP A 382 32.28 -13.92 11.36
N VAL A 383 31.57 -13.16 10.54
CA VAL A 383 30.24 -12.63 10.84
C VAL A 383 29.28 -13.17 9.80
N ALA A 384 28.15 -13.69 10.24
CA ALA A 384 27.06 -14.09 9.37
C ALA A 384 25.75 -13.47 9.85
N LEU A 385 24.95 -13.02 8.90
CA LEU A 385 23.61 -12.51 9.12
C LEU A 385 22.66 -13.17 8.13
N SER A 386 21.49 -13.64 8.55
CA SER A 386 20.57 -14.32 7.65
C SER A 386 19.14 -14.36 8.18
N SER A 387 18.18 -14.49 7.26
CA SER A 387 16.78 -14.75 7.61
C SER A 387 16.58 -16.02 8.46
N GLU A 388 17.49 -16.98 8.39
CA GLU A 388 17.47 -18.20 9.22
C GLU A 388 18.81 -18.49 9.88
N ALA A 389 18.78 -19.06 11.09
CA ALA A 389 20.00 -19.36 11.84
C ALA A 389 20.82 -20.54 11.25
N GLY A 390 20.21 -21.41 10.46
CA GLY A 390 20.84 -22.63 9.92
C GLY A 390 21.61 -22.42 8.61
N THR A 391 21.65 -21.20 8.07
CA THR A 391 22.30 -20.90 6.78
C THR A 391 23.82 -20.87 6.91
N PHE A 392 24.35 -20.45 8.05
CA PHE A 392 25.78 -20.43 8.34
C PHE A 392 26.17 -21.60 9.26
N SER A 393 27.07 -22.46 8.78
CA SER A 393 27.64 -23.55 9.58
C SER A 393 28.93 -23.11 10.25
N ALA A 394 28.92 -23.10 11.58
CA ALA A 394 30.12 -23.02 12.40
C ALA A 394 30.01 -24.04 13.54
N GLU A 395 31.13 -24.63 13.92
CA GLU A 395 31.20 -25.50 15.09
C GLU A 395 30.72 -24.71 16.32
N PRO A 396 29.85 -25.27 17.17
CA PRO A 396 29.30 -24.54 18.32
C PRO A 396 30.36 -23.94 19.25
N GLU A 397 31.52 -24.58 19.32
CA GLU A 397 32.68 -24.17 20.15
C GLU A 397 33.33 -22.87 19.64
N ASN A 398 33.28 -22.62 18.32
CA ASN A 398 33.87 -21.44 17.69
C ASN A 398 32.95 -20.21 17.74
N VAL A 399 31.71 -20.36 18.19
CA VAL A 399 30.74 -19.27 18.16
C VAL A 399 30.79 -18.45 19.43
N VAL A 400 31.27 -17.20 19.32
CA VAL A 400 31.44 -16.28 20.45
C VAL A 400 30.16 -15.52 20.76
N ARG A 401 29.41 -15.10 19.73
CA ARG A 401 28.15 -14.35 19.89
C ARG A 401 27.09 -14.83 18.90
N ARG A 402 25.83 -14.88 19.34
CA ARG A 402 24.64 -15.05 18.48
C ARG A 402 23.53 -14.13 18.92
N GLY A 403 22.76 -13.63 17.98
CA GLY A 403 21.63 -12.74 18.27
C GLY A 403 20.58 -12.74 17.18
N ARG A 404 19.62 -11.83 17.34
CA ARG A 404 18.60 -11.50 16.36
C ARG A 404 18.52 -9.98 16.23
N LEU A 405 18.16 -9.48 15.06
CA LEU A 405 17.82 -8.07 14.92
C LEU A 405 16.51 -7.78 15.63
N GLN A 406 16.40 -6.57 16.15
CA GLN A 406 15.20 -6.04 16.81
C GLN A 406 14.57 -4.97 15.92
N ALA A 407 13.27 -4.78 16.07
CA ALA A 407 12.52 -3.84 15.24
C ALA A 407 13.05 -2.41 15.40
N GLY A 408 13.45 -1.78 14.29
CA GLY A 408 14.02 -0.43 14.26
C GLY A 408 15.45 -0.28 14.79
N HIS A 409 16.22 -1.37 14.89
CA HIS A 409 17.65 -1.35 15.25
C HIS A 409 18.54 -1.66 14.05
N LEU A 410 19.68 -0.98 13.96
CA LEU A 410 20.71 -1.25 12.96
C LEU A 410 21.74 -2.26 13.49
N PHE A 411 22.10 -3.22 12.65
CA PHE A 411 23.27 -4.06 12.84
C PHE A 411 24.33 -3.66 11.81
N ILE A 412 25.47 -3.14 12.26
CA ILE A 412 26.53 -2.64 11.37
C ILE A 412 27.84 -3.36 11.65
N VAL A 413 28.48 -3.81 10.56
CA VAL A 413 29.85 -4.31 10.50
C VAL A 413 30.66 -3.30 9.72
N ASP A 414 31.67 -2.73 10.38
CA ASP A 414 32.67 -1.89 9.75
C ASP A 414 33.73 -2.77 9.10
N LEU A 415 33.78 -2.81 7.77
CA LEU A 415 34.74 -3.64 7.05
C LEU A 415 36.12 -3.00 6.99
N GLU A 416 36.24 -1.68 7.22
CA GLU A 416 37.51 -0.96 7.21
C GLU A 416 38.22 -1.06 8.56
N GLU A 417 37.46 -0.88 9.64
CA GLU A 417 37.98 -1.05 11.00
C GLU A 417 38.07 -2.53 11.40
N GLY A 418 37.19 -3.38 10.88
CA GLY A 418 37.13 -4.81 11.18
C GLY A 418 36.41 -5.08 12.50
N ARG A 419 35.34 -4.33 12.78
CA ARG A 419 34.56 -4.43 14.03
C ARG A 419 33.06 -4.40 13.78
N ILE A 420 32.30 -4.78 14.80
CA ILE A 420 30.85 -4.64 14.82
C ILE A 420 30.53 -3.48 15.76
N TYR A 421 29.63 -2.59 15.33
CA TYR A 421 29.15 -1.51 16.20
C TYR A 421 28.42 -2.11 17.41
N ASP A 422 28.62 -1.52 18.58
CA ASP A 422 27.88 -1.88 19.79
C ASP A 422 26.41 -1.39 19.70
N ASP A 423 25.57 -1.86 20.62
CA ASP A 423 24.13 -1.57 20.59
C ASP A 423 23.87 -0.06 20.60
N ARG A 424 23.19 0.43 19.56
CA ARG A 424 22.86 1.85 19.31
C ARG A 424 24.04 2.77 19.02
N GLU A 425 25.25 2.27 18.86
CA GLU A 425 26.42 3.12 18.61
C GLU A 425 26.24 3.96 17.34
N ALA A 426 25.93 3.32 16.21
CA ALA A 426 25.70 4.00 14.93
C ALA A 426 24.49 4.94 14.99
N GLU A 427 23.38 4.51 15.60
CA GLU A 427 22.20 5.35 15.76
C GLU A 427 22.48 6.62 16.60
N MET A 428 23.25 6.48 17.67
CA MET A 428 23.61 7.61 18.54
C MET A 428 24.63 8.54 17.91
N GLU A 429 25.56 8.02 17.09
CA GLU A 429 26.47 8.85 16.30
C GLU A 429 25.68 9.74 15.34
N VAL A 430 24.76 9.16 14.57
CA VAL A 430 23.85 9.90 13.67
C VAL A 430 23.02 10.92 14.44
N ALA A 431 22.36 10.51 15.51
CA ALA A 431 21.49 11.38 16.30
C ALA A 431 22.21 12.58 16.95
N ARG A 432 23.54 12.54 17.03
CA ARG A 432 24.39 13.60 17.59
C ARG A 432 25.14 14.42 16.53
N GLN A 433 24.94 14.14 15.23
CA GLN A 433 25.58 14.88 14.14
C GLN A 433 25.18 16.36 14.14
N ALA A 434 23.93 16.66 14.48
CA ALA A 434 23.40 18.01 14.58
C ALA A 434 22.48 18.16 15.81
N PRO A 435 22.21 19.39 16.27
CA PRO A 435 21.34 19.64 17.42
C PRO A 435 19.85 19.55 17.03
N TYR A 436 19.40 18.41 16.49
CA TYR A 436 18.04 18.20 15.97
C TYR A 436 16.94 18.57 16.97
N GLY A 437 17.17 18.33 18.26
CA GLY A 437 16.22 18.67 19.32
C GLY A 437 16.08 20.17 19.58
N GLU A 438 17.14 20.94 19.34
CA GLU A 438 17.06 22.42 19.38
C GLU A 438 16.31 22.91 18.16
N TRP A 439 16.68 22.45 16.96
CA TRP A 439 16.00 22.81 15.71
C TRP A 439 14.51 22.48 15.75
N PHE A 440 14.14 21.27 16.19
CA PHE A 440 12.76 20.86 16.30
C PHE A 440 11.99 21.76 17.27
N ARG A 441 12.49 22.00 18.49
CA ARG A 441 11.79 22.80 19.51
C ARG A 441 11.69 24.28 19.16
N GLU A 442 12.68 24.84 18.48
CA GLU A 442 12.67 26.25 18.07
C GLU A 442 11.76 26.51 16.87
N GLY A 443 11.67 25.56 15.93
CA GLY A 443 10.90 25.73 14.70
C GLY A 443 9.46 25.23 14.76
N ILE A 444 9.18 24.13 15.49
CA ILE A 444 7.85 23.51 15.48
C ILE A 444 6.87 24.30 16.34
N VAL A 445 5.64 24.43 15.86
CA VAL A 445 4.53 25.01 16.63
C VAL A 445 3.46 23.95 16.85
N SER A 446 3.09 23.67 18.11
CA SER A 446 1.94 22.80 18.38
C SER A 446 0.64 23.55 18.11
N LEU A 447 -0.34 22.90 17.46
CA LEU A 447 -1.67 23.46 17.27
C LEU A 447 -2.34 23.87 18.59
N ASP A 448 -2.09 23.10 19.67
CA ASP A 448 -2.66 23.36 20.99
C ASP A 448 -2.08 24.62 21.66
N ASP A 449 -0.85 24.99 21.29
CA ASP A 449 -0.13 26.16 21.83
C ASP A 449 -0.44 27.46 21.08
N LEU A 450 -1.11 27.37 19.91
CA LEU A 450 -1.55 28.54 19.16
C LEU A 450 -2.63 29.32 19.94
N PRO A 451 -2.62 30.67 19.85
CA PRO A 451 -3.56 31.52 20.55
C PRO A 451 -5.01 31.19 20.16
N GLU A 452 -5.95 31.48 21.06
CA GLU A 452 -7.37 31.33 20.76
C GLU A 452 -7.78 32.26 19.60
N PRO A 453 -8.45 31.73 18.56
CA PRO A 453 -8.76 32.48 17.36
C PRO A 453 -9.98 33.38 17.56
N GLU A 454 -10.10 34.42 16.75
CA GLU A 454 -11.35 35.17 16.66
C GLU A 454 -12.33 34.40 15.78
N MET A 455 -13.43 33.91 16.36
CA MET A 455 -14.41 33.16 15.58
C MET A 455 -15.15 34.08 14.60
N PRO A 456 -15.17 33.78 13.28
CA PRO A 456 -15.86 34.62 12.32
C PRO A 456 -17.37 34.60 12.56
N SER A 457 -18.02 35.76 12.40
CA SER A 457 -19.48 35.83 12.37
C SER A 457 -19.98 35.14 11.09
N ARG A 458 -20.63 34.00 11.24
CA ARG A 458 -21.17 33.22 10.12
C ARG A 458 -22.65 33.53 9.92
N GLU A 459 -23.08 33.56 8.67
CA GLU A 459 -24.51 33.64 8.33
C GLU A 459 -25.22 32.38 8.83
N GLU A 460 -26.36 32.55 9.51
CA GLU A 460 -27.17 31.42 9.97
C GLU A 460 -27.80 30.70 8.77
N LYS A 461 -27.20 29.59 8.37
CA LYS A 461 -27.76 28.67 7.37
C LYS A 461 -28.63 27.63 8.05
N SER A 462 -29.69 27.19 7.37
CA SER A 462 -30.51 26.07 7.84
C SER A 462 -29.67 24.79 7.86
N LEU A 463 -29.42 24.25 9.05
CA LEU A 463 -28.69 22.99 9.24
C LEU A 463 -29.30 21.86 8.41
N THR A 464 -30.62 21.75 8.41
CA THR A 464 -31.33 20.71 7.67
C THR A 464 -31.20 20.87 6.15
N ALA A 465 -31.16 22.11 5.64
CA ALA A 465 -30.91 22.33 4.22
C ALA A 465 -29.49 21.88 3.82
N LEU A 466 -28.49 22.19 4.66
CA LEU A 466 -27.12 21.71 4.44
C LEU A 466 -27.04 20.18 4.51
N GLN A 467 -27.68 19.56 5.50
CA GLN A 467 -27.76 18.10 5.63
C GLN A 467 -28.38 17.46 4.37
N LEU A 468 -29.49 17.99 3.86
CA LEU A 468 -30.09 17.52 2.61
C LEU A 468 -29.16 17.66 1.41
N LEU A 469 -28.47 18.81 1.31
CA LEU A 469 -27.55 19.13 0.23
C LEU A 469 -26.35 18.17 0.18
N PHE A 470 -25.80 17.80 1.34
CA PHE A 470 -24.70 16.83 1.44
C PHE A 470 -25.18 15.37 1.59
N GLY A 471 -26.47 15.11 1.39
CA GLY A 471 -27.05 13.77 1.34
C GLY A 471 -27.09 13.03 2.69
N TYR A 472 -27.22 13.75 3.81
CA TYR A 472 -27.42 13.16 5.13
C TYR A 472 -28.81 12.56 5.27
N SER A 473 -28.89 11.47 6.04
CA SER A 473 -30.11 10.74 6.33
C SER A 473 -30.33 10.61 7.85
N GLN A 474 -31.54 10.24 8.24
CA GLN A 474 -31.83 9.87 9.63
C GLN A 474 -31.05 8.62 10.05
N GLU A 475 -30.72 7.74 9.11
CA GLU A 475 -29.90 6.56 9.37
C GLU A 475 -28.48 6.95 9.78
N ASP A 476 -27.87 7.94 9.13
CA ASP A 476 -26.53 8.45 9.50
C ASP A 476 -26.51 8.91 10.96
N LEU A 477 -27.48 9.74 11.35
CA LEU A 477 -27.56 10.26 12.72
C LEU A 477 -27.75 9.14 13.75
N ARG A 478 -28.62 8.16 13.47
CA ARG A 478 -28.98 7.10 14.43
C ARG A 478 -27.97 5.96 14.48
N VAL A 479 -27.46 5.53 13.34
CA VAL A 479 -26.62 4.33 13.19
C VAL A 479 -25.14 4.67 13.28
N LEU A 480 -24.73 5.87 12.87
CA LEU A 480 -23.33 6.29 12.91
C LEU A 480 -23.06 7.24 14.07
N PHE A 481 -23.74 8.40 14.13
CA PHE A 481 -23.34 9.48 15.01
C PHE A 481 -23.65 9.16 16.48
N ALA A 482 -24.87 8.73 16.78
CA ALA A 482 -25.27 8.43 18.15
C ALA A 482 -24.39 7.33 18.81
N PRO A 483 -24.10 6.18 18.16
CA PRO A 483 -23.21 5.17 18.74
C PRO A 483 -21.78 5.66 18.91
N VAL A 484 -21.23 6.39 17.94
CA VAL A 484 -19.85 6.89 17.99
C VAL A 484 -19.67 7.92 19.12
N ALA A 485 -20.59 8.87 19.25
CA ALA A 485 -20.60 9.83 20.35
C ALA A 485 -20.74 9.13 21.71
N ARG A 486 -21.60 8.11 21.80
CA ARG A 486 -21.81 7.36 23.05
C ARG A 486 -20.60 6.50 23.43
N ASP A 487 -20.04 5.74 22.51
CA ASP A 487 -19.11 4.65 22.82
C ASP A 487 -17.63 5.00 22.51
N ALA A 488 -17.38 6.15 21.85
CA ALA A 488 -16.06 6.59 21.38
C ALA A 488 -15.35 5.53 20.52
N LYS A 489 -16.13 4.85 19.68
CA LYS A 489 -15.78 3.75 18.79
C LYS A 489 -16.76 3.72 17.61
N GLU A 490 -16.30 3.24 16.45
CA GLU A 490 -17.18 3.01 15.29
C GLU A 490 -18.33 2.04 15.63
N PRO A 491 -19.49 2.17 14.97
CA PRO A 491 -20.61 1.27 15.18
C PRO A 491 -20.28 -0.14 14.66
N THR A 492 -20.74 -1.16 15.37
CA THR A 492 -20.59 -2.56 14.95
C THR A 492 -21.88 -3.07 14.33
N GLY A 493 -21.80 -3.61 13.10
CA GLY A 493 -22.90 -4.24 12.38
C GLY A 493 -22.74 -5.76 12.20
N SER A 494 -23.67 -6.38 11.49
CA SER A 494 -23.62 -7.80 11.13
C SER A 494 -24.29 -8.04 9.78
N MET A 495 -24.19 -9.27 9.25
CA MET A 495 -24.54 -9.65 7.86
C MET A 495 -23.60 -9.03 6.81
N GLY A 496 -23.79 -9.40 5.54
CA GLY A 496 -23.00 -8.88 4.42
C GLY A 496 -23.57 -7.56 3.90
N ASN A 497 -22.76 -6.83 3.14
CA ASN A 497 -23.26 -5.71 2.35
C ASN A 497 -23.99 -6.23 1.12
N ASP A 498 -25.30 -6.08 1.09
CA ASP A 498 -26.19 -6.52 0.02
C ASP A 498 -26.86 -5.35 -0.72
N VAL A 499 -26.39 -4.12 -0.51
CA VAL A 499 -26.82 -2.97 -1.31
C VAL A 499 -26.25 -3.03 -2.72
N ALA A 500 -26.88 -2.31 -3.65
CA ALA A 500 -26.34 -2.14 -5.00
C ALA A 500 -24.92 -1.55 -4.99
N LEU A 501 -24.09 -1.95 -5.97
CA LEU A 501 -22.85 -1.23 -6.24
C LEU A 501 -23.17 0.23 -6.55
N ALA A 502 -22.28 1.16 -6.16
CA ALA A 502 -22.54 2.60 -6.28
C ALA A 502 -22.96 3.02 -7.70
N VAL A 503 -22.25 2.54 -8.72
CA VAL A 503 -22.54 2.77 -10.15
C VAL A 503 -23.87 2.17 -10.63
N LEU A 504 -24.50 1.27 -9.87
CA LEU A 504 -25.79 0.65 -10.18
C LEU A 504 -26.91 1.13 -9.24
N SER A 505 -26.60 2.00 -8.28
CA SER A 505 -27.58 2.50 -7.31
C SER A 505 -28.48 3.56 -7.95
N ASP A 506 -29.78 3.45 -7.70
CA ASP A 506 -30.78 4.45 -8.08
C ASP A 506 -30.82 5.64 -7.10
N LYS A 507 -29.98 5.64 -6.06
CA LYS A 507 -29.96 6.65 -4.99
C LYS A 507 -28.80 7.64 -5.10
N GLU A 508 -27.92 7.47 -6.10
CA GLU A 508 -26.79 8.36 -6.37
C GLU A 508 -25.94 8.57 -5.10
N PRO A 509 -25.22 7.53 -4.65
CA PRO A 509 -24.45 7.62 -3.42
C PRO A 509 -23.28 8.60 -3.60
N SER A 510 -22.75 9.12 -2.49
CA SER A 510 -21.56 10.00 -2.54
C SER A 510 -20.41 9.34 -3.30
N LEU A 511 -19.58 10.17 -3.95
CA LEU A 511 -18.37 9.78 -4.66
C LEU A 511 -17.46 8.86 -3.82
N PHE A 512 -17.43 9.01 -2.48
CA PHE A 512 -16.72 8.11 -1.58
C PHE A 512 -17.09 6.64 -1.78
N SER A 513 -18.36 6.34 -2.10
CA SER A 513 -18.88 4.97 -2.23
C SER A 513 -18.30 4.18 -3.41
N TYR A 514 -17.71 4.87 -4.39
CA TYR A 514 -17.04 4.26 -5.55
C TYR A 514 -15.65 3.74 -5.20
N PHE A 515 -15.06 4.19 -4.09
CA PHE A 515 -13.73 3.77 -3.65
C PHE A 515 -13.83 2.65 -2.62
N LYS A 516 -13.19 1.51 -2.90
CA LYS A 516 -13.11 0.37 -1.98
C LYS A 516 -11.73 0.32 -1.35
N GLN A 517 -11.67 0.27 -0.02
CA GLN A 517 -10.41 0.15 0.72
C GLN A 517 -9.65 -1.10 0.29
N ARG A 518 -8.38 -0.95 -0.09
CA ARG A 518 -7.47 -2.08 -0.27
C ARG A 518 -7.05 -2.62 1.10
N PHE A 519 -6.65 -3.88 1.13
CA PHE A 519 -6.20 -4.56 2.34
C PHE A 519 -5.08 -5.55 2.02
N ALA A 520 -4.31 -5.90 3.04
CA ALA A 520 -3.22 -6.86 2.94
C ALA A 520 -3.76 -8.28 2.95
N GLN A 521 -3.23 -9.13 2.07
CA GLN A 521 -3.52 -10.55 2.05
C GLN A 521 -2.29 -11.34 1.61
N VAL A 522 -1.87 -12.30 2.44
CA VAL A 522 -0.73 -13.21 2.23
C VAL A 522 0.63 -12.51 2.19
N THR A 523 0.85 -11.57 1.28
CA THR A 523 2.15 -10.99 0.96
C THR A 523 2.72 -10.14 2.10
N ASN A 524 1.84 -9.39 2.76
CA ASN A 524 2.13 -8.65 3.98
C ASN A 524 1.00 -8.87 5.02
N PRO A 525 1.30 -8.75 6.33
CA PRO A 525 0.30 -8.87 7.39
C PRO A 525 -0.40 -7.53 7.66
N ALA A 526 -1.66 -7.61 8.11
CA ALA A 526 -2.33 -6.50 8.79
C ALA A 526 -1.80 -6.35 10.23
N ILE A 527 -1.96 -5.16 10.81
CA ILE A 527 -1.54 -4.83 12.19
C ILE A 527 -2.77 -4.84 13.13
N ASP A 528 -2.57 -5.22 14.39
CA ASP A 528 -3.60 -5.09 15.43
C ASP A 528 -3.58 -3.67 16.01
N SER A 529 -4.43 -2.78 15.49
CA SER A 529 -4.49 -1.37 15.92
C SER A 529 -4.89 -1.15 17.38
N VAL A 530 -5.31 -2.19 18.10
CA VAL A 530 -5.65 -2.12 19.52
C VAL A 530 -4.47 -2.61 20.36
N ARG A 531 -3.96 -3.81 20.09
CA ARG A 531 -2.90 -4.44 20.88
C ARG A 531 -1.51 -3.89 20.57
N GLU A 532 -1.28 -3.49 19.33
CA GLU A 532 0.00 -3.00 18.82
C GLU A 532 -0.04 -1.48 18.58
N HIS A 533 -1.00 -0.76 19.18
CA HIS A 533 -1.17 0.70 19.01
C HIS A 533 0.11 1.51 19.25
N ILE A 534 1.05 1.00 20.06
CA ILE A 534 2.34 1.63 20.37
C ILE A 534 3.19 1.92 19.14
N VAL A 535 3.01 1.16 18.05
CA VAL A 535 3.76 1.35 16.79
C VAL A 535 3.05 2.26 15.80
N MET A 536 1.80 2.64 16.09
CA MET A 536 0.96 3.43 15.19
C MET A 536 0.90 4.91 15.61
N SER A 537 0.71 5.80 14.64
CA SER A 537 0.60 7.25 14.88
C SER A 537 -0.39 7.91 13.92
N LEU A 538 -1.17 8.85 14.47
CA LEU A 538 -1.99 9.82 13.72
C LEU A 538 -1.40 11.23 13.74
N THR A 539 -0.22 11.39 14.32
CA THR A 539 0.50 12.66 14.36
C THR A 539 0.84 13.06 12.93
N THR A 540 0.57 14.30 12.58
CA THR A 540 0.86 14.87 11.25
C THR A 540 1.33 16.30 11.40
N SER A 541 2.03 16.81 10.39
CA SER A 541 2.44 18.21 10.32
C SER A 541 1.82 18.94 9.13
N ILE A 542 1.73 20.26 9.26
CA ILE A 542 1.24 21.22 8.27
C ILE A 542 2.31 22.29 8.07
N GLY A 543 2.83 22.39 6.85
CA GLY A 543 3.79 23.42 6.47
C GLY A 543 4.52 23.06 5.18
N PRO A 544 5.40 23.95 4.70
CA PRO A 544 6.25 23.67 3.56
C PRO A 544 7.31 22.61 3.93
N GLN A 545 7.71 21.81 2.94
CA GLN A 545 8.84 20.89 3.04
C GLN A 545 9.98 21.40 2.16
N GLY A 546 11.18 21.51 2.72
CA GLY A 546 12.37 21.98 2.03
C GLY A 546 13.09 20.87 1.24
N ASN A 547 14.34 21.16 0.86
CA ASN A 547 15.21 20.21 0.18
C ASN A 547 15.45 18.98 1.06
N LEU A 548 15.17 17.78 0.52
CA LEU A 548 15.33 16.51 1.24
C LEU A 548 16.81 16.22 1.58
N LEU A 549 17.74 16.73 0.76
CA LEU A 549 19.17 16.39 0.84
C LEU A 549 19.90 17.20 1.91
N ASP A 550 19.41 18.39 2.25
CA ASP A 550 20.04 19.27 3.24
C ASP A 550 19.56 18.99 4.68
N GLU A 551 20.39 19.37 5.64
CA GLU A 551 20.09 19.34 7.08
C GLU A 551 19.98 20.77 7.63
N ASP A 552 18.82 21.41 7.42
CA ASP A 552 18.55 22.78 7.87
C ASP A 552 17.47 22.82 8.96
N ARG A 553 17.68 23.64 9.99
CA ARG A 553 16.69 23.92 11.04
C ARG A 553 15.36 24.43 10.49
N ASP A 554 15.35 25.07 9.32
CA ASP A 554 14.15 25.65 8.72
C ASP A 554 13.13 24.57 8.31
N HIS A 555 13.55 23.31 8.18
CA HIS A 555 12.65 22.16 8.02
C HIS A 555 11.64 22.00 9.17
N ALA A 556 11.96 22.51 10.36
CA ALA A 556 11.10 22.43 11.53
C ALA A 556 9.96 23.47 11.54
N GLN A 557 9.94 24.44 10.61
CA GLN A 557 8.95 25.53 10.57
C GLN A 557 7.57 25.05 10.08
N GLN A 558 6.92 24.19 10.86
CA GLN A 558 5.64 23.56 10.58
C GLN A 558 4.73 23.58 11.83
N VAL A 559 3.43 23.36 11.63
CA VAL A 559 2.47 23.13 12.71
C VAL A 559 2.31 21.63 12.96
N LEU A 560 2.46 21.19 14.20
CA LEU A 560 2.25 19.81 14.61
C LEU A 560 0.80 19.60 15.06
N LEU A 561 0.17 18.54 14.57
CA LEU A 561 -1.19 18.11 14.92
C LEU A 561 -1.14 16.69 15.47
N GLY A 562 -1.74 16.45 16.64
CA GLY A 562 -1.85 15.10 17.20
C GLY A 562 -2.81 14.17 16.45
N ARG A 563 -3.65 14.73 15.56
CA ARG A 563 -4.61 13.99 14.73
C ARG A 563 -4.99 14.79 13.48
N PRO A 564 -5.42 14.14 12.39
CA PRO A 564 -5.83 14.83 11.16
C PRO A 564 -7.27 15.36 11.20
N ILE A 565 -7.99 15.24 12.32
CA ILE A 565 -9.38 15.70 12.45
C ILE A 565 -9.38 16.95 13.32
N VAL A 566 -9.80 18.08 12.75
CA VAL A 566 -9.80 19.38 13.42
C VAL A 566 -11.21 19.95 13.56
N THR A 567 -11.47 20.60 14.67
CA THR A 567 -12.69 21.34 15.00
C THR A 567 -12.66 22.73 14.38
N ASP A 568 -13.79 23.42 14.40
CA ASP A 568 -13.87 24.78 13.86
C ASP A 568 -12.90 25.75 14.55
N PRO A 569 -12.75 25.79 15.90
CA PRO A 569 -11.72 26.62 16.53
C PRO A 569 -10.30 26.21 16.12
N GLU A 570 -9.99 24.91 16.09
CA GLU A 570 -8.67 24.43 15.65
C GLU A 570 -8.37 24.84 14.20
N LEU A 571 -9.34 24.79 13.29
CA LEU A 571 -9.19 25.28 11.91
C LEU A 571 -8.97 26.80 11.86
N GLU A 572 -9.68 27.58 12.68
CA GLU A 572 -9.49 29.03 12.72
C GLU A 572 -8.12 29.42 13.30
N LYS A 573 -7.56 28.64 14.24
CA LYS A 573 -6.15 28.80 14.67
C LYS A 573 -5.17 28.68 13.50
N LEU A 574 -5.40 27.72 12.61
CA LEU A 574 -4.60 27.54 11.39
C LEU A 574 -4.83 28.66 10.37
N ARG A 575 -6.08 29.11 10.20
CA ARG A 575 -6.46 30.15 9.22
C ARG A 575 -5.90 31.52 9.62
N GLN A 576 -5.82 31.80 10.92
CA GLN A 576 -5.38 33.09 11.49
C GLN A 576 -3.96 33.03 12.05
N ILE A 577 -3.17 32.06 11.59
CA ILE A 577 -1.82 31.84 12.11
C ILE A 577 -0.93 33.07 11.86
N ASP A 578 -0.35 33.60 12.94
CA ASP A 578 0.64 34.68 12.88
C ASP A 578 2.04 34.05 12.96
N HIS A 579 2.61 33.73 11.80
CA HIS A 579 3.89 33.06 11.69
C HIS A 579 4.69 33.59 10.48
N PRO A 580 6.04 33.69 10.55
CA PRO A 580 6.85 34.23 9.45
C PRO A 580 6.75 33.45 8.13
N VAL A 581 6.51 32.14 8.22
CA VAL A 581 6.51 31.22 7.06
C VAL A 581 5.16 30.55 6.82
N LEU A 582 4.28 30.52 7.81
CA LEU A 582 3.00 29.83 7.68
C LEU A 582 1.95 30.85 7.28
N ARG A 583 1.35 30.65 6.11
CA ARG A 583 0.30 31.52 5.58
C ARG A 583 -0.82 30.68 5.01
N ALA A 584 -2.02 30.88 5.53
CA ALA A 584 -3.21 30.21 5.09
C ALA A 584 -3.94 30.99 4.00
N GLU A 585 -4.41 30.30 2.97
CA GLU A 585 -5.31 30.82 1.95
C GLU A 585 -6.52 29.89 1.83
N THR A 586 -7.73 30.46 1.72
CA THR A 586 -8.96 29.67 1.62
C THR A 586 -9.44 29.62 0.18
N LEU A 587 -9.50 28.43 -0.38
CA LEU A 587 -9.97 28.18 -1.74
C LEU A 587 -11.42 27.71 -1.73
N ASP A 588 -12.23 28.38 -2.53
CA ASP A 588 -13.65 28.10 -2.67
C ASP A 588 -13.91 26.94 -3.64
N ILE A 589 -14.36 25.82 -3.08
CA ILE A 589 -14.70 24.59 -3.82
C ILE A 589 -16.18 24.50 -4.18
N THR A 590 -16.80 25.63 -4.56
CA THR A 590 -18.19 25.66 -5.05
C THR A 590 -18.29 26.30 -6.44
N TRP A 591 -19.35 26.03 -7.19
CA TRP A 591 -19.61 26.66 -8.50
C TRP A 591 -21.01 27.28 -8.58
N PRO A 592 -21.22 28.30 -9.44
CA PRO A 592 -22.53 28.91 -9.65
C PRO A 592 -23.54 27.91 -10.20
N LEU A 593 -24.74 27.88 -9.60
CA LEU A 593 -25.84 27.03 -10.07
C LEU A 593 -26.18 27.26 -11.55
N THR A 594 -26.03 28.51 -12.03
CA THR A 594 -26.30 28.92 -13.41
C THR A 594 -25.45 28.21 -14.46
N ASP A 595 -24.30 27.68 -14.06
CA ASP A 595 -23.34 27.04 -14.97
C ASP A 595 -23.70 25.57 -15.22
N GLY A 596 -24.68 25.03 -14.48
CA GLY A 596 -25.19 23.68 -14.65
C GLY A 596 -24.10 22.61 -14.52
N VAL A 597 -24.22 21.54 -15.32
CA VAL A 597 -23.31 20.39 -15.33
C VAL A 597 -21.87 20.78 -15.71
N GLN A 598 -21.73 21.69 -16.68
CA GLN A 598 -20.41 22.15 -17.17
C GLN A 598 -19.65 22.96 -16.12
N GLY A 599 -20.34 23.50 -15.12
CA GLY A 599 -19.74 24.28 -14.04
C GLY A 599 -18.75 23.49 -13.19
N LEU A 600 -18.91 22.17 -13.05
CA LEU A 600 -18.01 21.34 -12.23
C LEU A 600 -16.58 21.33 -12.78
N GLU A 601 -16.41 21.04 -14.08
CA GLU A 601 -15.08 20.98 -14.69
C GLU A 601 -14.38 22.33 -14.64
N ALA A 602 -15.08 23.41 -15.01
CA ALA A 602 -14.55 24.77 -14.94
C ALA A 602 -14.17 25.17 -13.50
N ALA A 603 -14.93 24.73 -12.50
CA ALA A 603 -14.61 25.00 -11.11
C ALA A 603 -13.39 24.22 -10.62
N ILE A 604 -13.19 22.97 -11.08
CA ILE A 604 -11.98 22.19 -10.80
C ILE A 604 -10.74 22.87 -11.40
N ASP A 605 -10.82 23.29 -12.65
CA ASP A 605 -9.70 23.98 -13.31
C ASP A 605 -9.40 25.32 -12.61
N ARG A 606 -10.45 26.05 -12.19
CA ARG A 606 -10.31 27.29 -11.41
C ARG A 606 -9.59 27.04 -10.08
N ILE A 607 -10.04 26.08 -9.27
CA ILE A 607 -9.40 25.83 -7.96
C ILE A 607 -7.96 25.35 -8.10
N CYS A 608 -7.63 24.62 -9.17
CA CYS A 608 -6.27 24.21 -9.45
C CYS A 608 -5.38 25.41 -9.81
N ALA A 609 -5.87 26.32 -10.65
CA ALA A 609 -5.17 27.56 -10.99
C ALA A 609 -4.99 28.45 -9.74
N THR A 610 -6.06 28.70 -8.98
CA THR A 610 -5.99 29.52 -7.76
C THR A 610 -5.10 28.89 -6.69
N ALA A 611 -5.02 27.56 -6.59
CA ALA A 611 -4.06 26.89 -5.71
C ALA A 611 -2.62 27.19 -6.09
N SER A 612 -2.28 27.16 -7.39
CA SER A 612 -0.96 27.53 -7.88
C SER A 612 -0.66 29.01 -7.61
N GLU A 613 -1.59 29.91 -7.93
CA GLU A 613 -1.46 31.35 -7.68
C GLU A 613 -1.26 31.67 -6.18
N ALA A 614 -2.04 31.03 -5.31
CA ALA A 614 -1.93 31.22 -3.87
C ALA A 614 -0.53 30.82 -3.34
N ILE A 615 0.03 29.72 -3.85
CA ILE A 615 1.37 29.27 -3.49
C ILE A 615 2.43 30.26 -4.01
N GLU A 616 2.29 30.74 -5.24
CA GLU A 616 3.16 31.78 -5.80
C GLU A 616 3.11 33.07 -4.97
N ASP A 617 1.95 33.41 -4.42
CA ASP A 617 1.74 34.53 -3.49
C ASP A 617 2.22 34.23 -2.05
N GLY A 618 2.81 33.06 -1.80
CA GLY A 618 3.43 32.67 -0.53
C GLY A 618 2.53 31.92 0.45
N ALA A 619 1.39 31.37 0.00
CA ALA A 619 0.57 30.50 0.84
C ALA A 619 1.24 29.13 1.04
N THR A 620 1.35 28.70 2.28
CA THR A 620 1.91 27.39 2.67
C THR A 620 0.86 26.46 3.29
N LEU A 621 -0.39 26.95 3.38
CA LEU A 621 -1.56 26.19 3.80
C LEU A 621 -2.75 26.57 2.92
N LEU A 622 -3.32 25.59 2.20
CA LEU A 622 -4.50 25.78 1.38
C LEU A 622 -5.70 25.11 2.05
N VAL A 623 -6.70 25.90 2.42
CA VAL A 623 -7.97 25.43 2.98
C VAL A 623 -8.99 25.30 1.86
N LEU A 624 -9.27 24.07 1.43
CA LEU A 624 -10.34 23.77 0.47
C LEU A 624 -11.68 23.79 1.20
N SER A 625 -12.52 24.80 0.95
CA SER A 625 -13.72 25.06 1.75
C SER A 625 -15.00 25.10 0.92
N ASP A 626 -16.01 24.32 1.32
CA ASP A 626 -17.37 24.36 0.76
C ASP A 626 -18.33 25.28 1.54
N ARG A 627 -17.82 26.06 2.52
CA ARG A 627 -18.64 26.96 3.35
C ARG A 627 -19.44 28.00 2.57
N LEU A 628 -19.03 28.33 1.35
CA LEU A 628 -19.75 29.27 0.47
C LEU A 628 -20.97 28.67 -0.24
N VAL A 629 -21.28 27.39 0.00
CA VAL A 629 -22.51 26.75 -0.47
C VAL A 629 -23.74 27.59 -0.13
N SER A 630 -24.62 27.79 -1.09
CA SER A 630 -25.80 28.65 -0.93
C SER A 630 -26.87 28.20 -1.93
N PRO A 631 -28.07 28.80 -1.92
CA PRO A 631 -29.09 28.51 -2.93
C PRO A 631 -28.64 28.74 -4.38
N ASP A 632 -27.57 29.51 -4.59
CA ASP A 632 -27.01 29.82 -5.91
C ASP A 632 -25.65 29.15 -6.15
N ARG A 633 -25.14 28.35 -5.20
CA ARG A 633 -23.79 27.79 -5.24
C ARG A 633 -23.76 26.31 -4.85
N VAL A 634 -23.30 25.48 -5.77
CA VAL A 634 -23.23 24.01 -5.63
C VAL A 634 -21.82 23.59 -5.21
N PRO A 635 -21.64 22.67 -4.25
CA PRO A 635 -20.32 22.24 -3.82
C PRO A 635 -19.71 21.19 -4.75
N ILE A 636 -18.41 21.32 -5.04
CA ILE A 636 -17.59 20.25 -5.63
C ILE A 636 -17.49 19.12 -4.59
N PRO A 637 -17.69 17.85 -4.99
CA PRO A 637 -17.41 16.72 -4.09
C PRO A 637 -16.02 16.85 -3.47
N SER A 638 -15.96 16.83 -2.15
CA SER A 638 -14.76 17.17 -1.38
C SER A 638 -13.57 16.29 -1.74
N LEU A 639 -13.82 15.01 -2.03
CA LEU A 639 -12.82 14.06 -2.49
C LEU A 639 -12.23 14.43 -3.85
N LEU A 640 -13.08 14.85 -4.80
CA LEU A 640 -12.66 15.26 -6.14
C LEU A 640 -11.83 16.54 -6.09
N ALA A 641 -12.28 17.56 -5.32
CA ALA A 641 -11.54 18.80 -5.14
C ALA A 641 -10.15 18.54 -4.53
N THR A 642 -10.10 17.75 -3.45
CA THR A 642 -8.85 17.39 -2.76
C THR A 642 -7.87 16.69 -3.70
N SER A 643 -8.35 15.67 -4.40
CA SER A 643 -7.50 14.87 -5.29
C SER A 643 -7.05 15.68 -6.52
N ALA A 644 -7.93 16.47 -7.12
CA ALA A 644 -7.60 17.32 -8.26
C ALA A 644 -6.49 18.33 -7.93
N VAL A 645 -6.63 19.06 -6.81
CA VAL A 645 -5.61 20.02 -6.35
C VAL A 645 -4.31 19.30 -6.00
N ASN A 646 -4.36 18.19 -5.26
CA ASN A 646 -3.17 17.42 -4.89
C ASN A 646 -2.37 16.97 -6.13
N HIS A 647 -3.04 16.38 -7.12
CA HIS A 647 -2.39 15.91 -8.35
C HIS A 647 -1.93 17.05 -9.26
N HIS A 648 -2.70 18.15 -9.33
CA HIS A 648 -2.28 19.35 -10.05
C HIS A 648 -0.98 19.92 -9.47
N LEU A 649 -0.93 20.17 -8.17
CA LEU A 649 0.26 20.70 -7.50
C LEU A 649 1.47 19.76 -7.62
N THR A 650 1.23 18.44 -7.63
CA THR A 650 2.30 17.45 -7.86
C THR A 650 2.86 17.56 -9.27
N ARG A 651 2.00 17.70 -10.29
CA ARG A 651 2.42 17.88 -11.69
C ARG A 651 3.13 19.22 -11.93
N GLN A 652 2.76 20.27 -11.19
CA GLN A 652 3.44 21.57 -11.25
C GLN A 652 4.74 21.63 -10.44
N GLY A 653 5.05 20.62 -9.62
CA GLY A 653 6.23 20.64 -8.75
C GLY A 653 6.08 21.51 -7.50
N ASN A 654 4.86 21.93 -7.14
CA ASN A 654 4.59 22.85 -6.04
C ASN A 654 3.98 22.16 -4.81
N ARG A 655 3.71 20.84 -4.87
CA ARG A 655 3.00 20.12 -3.81
C ARG A 655 3.67 20.21 -2.44
N LEU A 656 5.00 20.33 -2.37
CA LEU A 656 5.72 20.44 -1.10
C LEU A 656 5.63 21.80 -0.44
N GLN A 657 5.26 22.84 -1.20
CA GLN A 657 5.23 24.21 -0.70
C GLN A 657 3.99 24.48 0.16
N ALA A 658 2.92 23.70 0.00
CA ALA A 658 1.70 23.88 0.78
C ALA A 658 1.03 22.58 1.23
N ALA A 659 0.52 22.59 2.45
CA ALA A 659 -0.37 21.56 2.96
C ALA A 659 -1.83 21.80 2.52
N LEU A 660 -2.60 20.72 2.37
CA LEU A 660 -4.02 20.79 2.04
C LEU A 660 -4.87 20.49 3.28
N VAL A 661 -5.77 21.40 3.63
CA VAL A 661 -6.78 21.19 4.69
C VAL A 661 -8.16 21.26 4.07
N VAL A 662 -9.03 20.32 4.43
CA VAL A 662 -10.39 20.21 3.85
C VAL A 662 -11.42 20.64 4.87
N GLU A 663 -12.11 21.75 4.61
CA GLU A 663 -13.28 22.20 5.35
C GLU A 663 -14.53 21.83 4.56
N SER A 664 -15.23 20.77 4.98
CA SER A 664 -16.35 20.24 4.20
C SER A 664 -17.53 19.73 5.03
N GLY A 665 -18.73 19.93 4.48
CA GLY A 665 -19.97 19.38 5.01
C GLY A 665 -20.21 17.91 4.62
N GLU A 666 -19.50 17.38 3.63
CA GLU A 666 -19.68 16.02 3.11
C GLU A 666 -19.13 14.89 4.03
N PRO A 667 -17.90 14.97 4.58
CA PRO A 667 -17.29 13.86 5.33
C PRO A 667 -17.99 13.61 6.66
N ARG A 668 -18.38 12.34 6.88
CA ARG A 668 -19.13 11.90 8.07
C ARG A 668 -18.83 10.47 8.52
N GLU A 669 -18.01 9.75 7.76
CA GLU A 669 -17.61 8.37 8.06
C GLU A 669 -16.09 8.25 8.12
N VAL A 670 -15.60 7.24 8.84
CA VAL A 670 -14.18 6.86 8.85
C VAL A 670 -13.65 6.67 7.42
N HIS A 671 -14.46 6.07 6.54
CA HIS A 671 -14.11 5.86 5.14
C HIS A 671 -13.89 7.19 4.39
N HIS A 672 -14.73 8.20 4.61
CA HIS A 672 -14.61 9.50 3.96
C HIS A 672 -13.32 10.20 4.38
N LEU A 673 -13.00 10.16 5.67
CA LEU A 673 -11.75 10.72 6.21
C LEU A 673 -10.53 10.00 5.65
N ALA A 674 -10.56 8.66 5.63
CA ALA A 674 -9.48 7.87 5.06
C ALA A 674 -9.28 8.18 3.56
N ALA A 675 -10.34 8.31 2.78
CA ALA A 675 -10.24 8.68 1.37
C ALA A 675 -9.61 10.07 1.19
N LEU A 676 -10.12 11.09 1.88
CA LEU A 676 -9.56 12.45 1.81
C LEU A 676 -8.06 12.49 2.13
N ILE A 677 -7.63 11.80 3.20
CA ILE A 677 -6.20 11.71 3.56
C ILE A 677 -5.43 10.94 2.49
N GLY A 678 -5.95 9.80 2.05
CA GLY A 678 -5.33 8.95 1.03
C GLY A 678 -5.12 9.64 -0.32
N TYR A 679 -5.89 10.70 -0.60
CA TYR A 679 -5.77 11.55 -1.80
C TYR A 679 -5.14 12.93 -1.55
N GLY A 680 -4.58 13.17 -0.35
CA GLY A 680 -3.64 14.27 -0.12
C GLY A 680 -3.99 15.26 0.99
N ALA A 681 -5.14 15.13 1.65
CA ALA A 681 -5.49 15.98 2.79
C ALA A 681 -4.55 15.75 3.98
N SER A 682 -4.10 16.85 4.60
CA SER A 682 -3.27 16.85 5.81
C SER A 682 -4.10 16.98 7.07
N ALA A 683 -5.20 17.74 7.02
CA ALA A 683 -6.22 17.75 8.05
C ALA A 683 -7.62 17.97 7.45
N ILE A 684 -8.64 17.58 8.20
CA ILE A 684 -10.04 17.62 7.78
C ILE A 684 -10.88 18.23 8.90
N ASN A 685 -11.66 19.24 8.56
CA ASN A 685 -12.72 19.81 9.39
C ASN A 685 -14.09 19.34 8.84
N PRO A 686 -14.69 18.28 9.42
CA PRO A 686 -16.01 17.80 9.03
C PRO A 686 -17.11 18.62 9.72
N TYR A 687 -17.20 19.92 9.41
CA TYR A 687 -18.00 20.85 10.21
C TYR A 687 -19.47 20.45 10.32
N LEU A 688 -20.10 20.00 9.23
CA LEU A 688 -21.53 19.71 9.24
C LEU A 688 -21.86 18.48 10.08
N MET A 689 -20.93 17.52 10.16
CA MET A 689 -21.05 16.38 11.06
C MET A 689 -21.00 16.85 12.52
N LEU A 690 -20.08 17.76 12.86
CA LEU A 690 -19.96 18.34 14.21
C LEU A 690 -21.17 19.20 14.58
N ASP A 691 -21.65 20.05 13.66
CA ASP A 691 -22.85 20.86 13.83
C ASP A 691 -24.11 19.98 14.00
N SER A 692 -24.18 18.87 13.27
CA SER A 692 -25.26 17.88 13.41
C SER A 692 -25.25 17.19 14.77
N LEU A 693 -24.07 16.90 15.33
CA LEU A 693 -23.93 16.32 16.67
C LEU A 693 -24.42 17.29 17.75
N ASP A 694 -24.14 18.58 17.59
CA ASP A 694 -24.63 19.61 18.50
C ASP A 694 -26.16 19.73 18.46
N ASP A 695 -26.78 19.70 17.28
CA ASP A 695 -28.25 19.71 17.14
C ASP A 695 -28.92 18.43 17.69
N MET A 696 -28.18 17.30 17.70
CA MET A 696 -28.64 16.08 18.36
C MET A 696 -28.64 16.18 19.89
N HIS A 697 -27.88 17.11 20.47
CA HIS A 697 -27.87 17.34 21.91
C HIS A 697 -29.25 17.85 22.39
N GLY A 698 -29.82 17.19 23.40
CA GLY A 698 -31.17 17.47 23.89
C GLY A 698 -32.30 16.67 23.23
N ARG A 699 -31.98 15.78 22.27
CA ARG A 699 -32.90 14.76 21.74
C ARG A 699 -32.67 13.41 22.44
N ALA A 700 -33.71 12.57 22.50
CA ALA A 700 -33.65 11.22 23.10
C ALA A 700 -32.49 10.32 22.62
N ALA A 701 -31.91 10.61 21.45
CA ALA A 701 -30.78 9.87 20.89
C ALA A 701 -29.45 10.04 21.65
N LEU A 702 -29.23 11.15 22.37
CA LEU A 702 -27.99 11.46 23.10
C LEU A 702 -28.22 11.71 24.62
N GLU A 703 -29.39 11.36 25.15
CA GLU A 703 -29.87 11.65 26.53
C GLU A 703 -29.02 11.06 27.69
N ASN A 704 -27.86 10.45 27.43
CA ASN A 704 -26.99 9.85 28.45
C ASN A 704 -26.19 10.88 29.30
N GLY A 705 -26.59 12.16 29.31
CA GLY A 705 -25.93 13.21 30.10
C GLY A 705 -24.59 13.70 29.52
N LEU A 706 -24.31 13.44 28.24
CA LEU A 706 -23.12 13.98 27.56
C LEU A 706 -23.32 15.45 27.20
N THR A 707 -22.34 16.30 27.49
CA THR A 707 -22.32 17.68 26.96
C THR A 707 -22.04 17.67 25.45
N PRO A 708 -22.35 18.76 24.71
CA PRO A 708 -21.99 18.85 23.29
C PRO A 708 -20.48 18.66 23.06
N GLN A 709 -19.67 19.24 23.95
CA GLN A 709 -18.22 19.09 23.93
C GLN A 709 -17.79 17.64 24.11
N ASP A 710 -18.35 16.92 25.09
CA ASP A 710 -18.06 15.50 25.29
C ASP A 710 -18.45 14.67 24.05
N ALA A 711 -19.59 14.97 23.44
CA ALA A 711 -20.07 14.26 22.25
C ALA A 711 -19.12 14.47 21.05
N ARG A 712 -18.64 15.70 20.84
CA ARG A 712 -17.63 16.05 19.82
C ARG A 712 -16.32 15.30 20.07
N GLU A 713 -15.76 15.41 21.28
CA GLU A 713 -14.48 14.78 21.63
C GLU A 713 -14.51 13.26 21.49
N ARG A 714 -15.56 12.61 22.02
CA ARG A 714 -15.74 11.16 21.90
C ARG A 714 -15.90 10.74 20.45
N THR A 715 -16.58 11.55 19.64
CA THR A 715 -16.72 11.27 18.21
C THR A 715 -15.39 11.32 17.50
N ILE A 716 -14.60 12.37 17.73
CA ILE A 716 -13.28 12.48 17.10
C ILE A 716 -12.38 11.33 17.55
N VAL A 717 -12.38 10.96 18.84
CA VAL A 717 -11.65 9.77 19.33
C VAL A 717 -12.11 8.48 18.64
N GLY A 718 -13.41 8.30 18.44
CA GLY A 718 -13.97 7.15 17.74
C GLY A 718 -13.52 7.08 16.27
N LEU A 719 -13.55 8.21 15.58
CA LEU A 719 -13.09 8.33 14.19
C LEU A 719 -11.57 8.11 14.08
N SER A 720 -10.78 8.65 15.00
CA SER A 720 -9.32 8.39 15.08
C SER A 720 -9.01 6.91 15.24
N LYS A 721 -9.72 6.18 16.10
CA LYS A 721 -9.57 4.71 16.21
C LYS A 721 -9.95 4.01 14.92
N GLY A 722 -10.99 4.49 14.23
CA GLY A 722 -11.38 3.98 12.92
C GLY A 722 -10.32 4.21 11.84
N LEU A 723 -9.64 5.36 11.86
CA LEU A 723 -8.51 5.64 10.95
C LEU A 723 -7.34 4.69 11.20
N LEU A 724 -6.92 4.53 12.46
CA LEU A 724 -5.89 3.55 12.84
C LEU A 724 -6.26 2.14 12.36
N LYS A 725 -7.50 1.73 12.57
CA LYS A 725 -8.02 0.44 12.08
C LYS A 725 -7.96 0.34 10.55
N THR A 726 -8.31 1.40 9.83
CA THR A 726 -8.28 1.40 8.36
C THR A 726 -6.86 1.27 7.81
N MET A 727 -5.90 1.99 8.39
CA MET A 727 -4.48 1.88 8.03
C MET A 727 -3.92 0.49 8.34
N SER A 728 -4.34 -0.09 9.48
CA SER A 728 -3.84 -1.39 9.92
C SER A 728 -4.26 -2.54 8.99
N LYS A 729 -5.36 -2.41 8.24
CA LYS A 729 -5.82 -3.41 7.25
C LYS A 729 -4.80 -3.72 6.17
N ILE A 730 -3.97 -2.74 5.80
CA ILE A 730 -2.88 -2.90 4.82
C ILE A 730 -1.51 -2.99 5.53
N GLY A 731 -1.48 -2.91 6.86
CA GLY A 731 -0.27 -2.94 7.68
C GLY A 731 0.49 -1.63 7.75
N ILE A 732 -0.17 -0.48 7.52
CA ILE A 732 0.46 0.85 7.63
C ILE A 732 0.33 1.35 9.06
N SER A 733 1.43 1.88 9.59
CA SER A 733 1.55 2.33 10.98
C SER A 733 1.46 3.85 11.13
N SER A 734 1.88 4.63 10.13
CA SER A 734 1.90 6.10 10.20
C SER A 734 0.89 6.74 9.25
N ILE A 735 0.15 7.76 9.72
CA ILE A 735 -0.78 8.51 8.87
C ILE A 735 -0.04 9.29 7.77
N SER A 736 1.20 9.72 8.03
CA SER A 736 2.03 10.43 7.05
C SER A 736 2.31 9.57 5.82
N SER A 737 2.57 8.27 5.99
CA SER A 737 2.75 7.32 4.88
C SER A 737 1.43 6.91 4.23
N TYR A 738 0.30 7.01 4.94
CA TYR A 738 -1.02 6.76 4.35
C TYR A 738 -1.48 7.92 3.47
N ARG A 739 -1.09 9.15 3.81
CA ARG A 739 -1.42 10.37 3.07
C ARG A 739 -0.83 10.32 1.66
N GLY A 740 -1.69 10.45 0.65
CA GLY A 740 -1.29 10.39 -0.76
C GLY A 740 -0.97 8.99 -1.30
N ALA A 741 -1.11 7.93 -0.48
CA ALA A 741 -0.79 6.55 -0.88
C ALA A 741 -1.89 5.86 -1.69
N GLN A 742 -3.10 6.44 -1.77
CA GLN A 742 -4.22 5.92 -2.56
C GLN A 742 -4.50 4.42 -2.33
N ILE A 743 -4.71 4.03 -1.08
CA ILE A 743 -5.00 2.63 -0.69
C ILE A 743 -6.46 2.26 -1.00
N PHE A 744 -6.87 2.48 -2.25
CA PHE A 744 -8.23 2.31 -2.75
C PHE A 744 -8.24 1.69 -4.15
N GLU A 745 -9.34 1.02 -4.48
CA GLU A 745 -9.70 0.64 -5.84
C GLU A 745 -11.03 1.30 -6.18
N ALA A 746 -11.08 2.00 -7.32
CA ALA A 746 -12.30 2.60 -7.84
C ALA A 746 -13.11 1.56 -8.62
N VAL A 747 -14.43 1.52 -8.40
CA VAL A 747 -15.35 0.63 -9.10
C VAL A 747 -16.48 1.44 -9.70
N GLY A 748 -16.54 1.51 -11.03
CA GLY A 748 -17.58 2.23 -11.75
C GLY A 748 -17.29 3.71 -11.97
N LEU A 749 -16.01 4.11 -11.99
CA LEU A 749 -15.57 5.44 -12.41
C LEU A 749 -14.89 5.34 -13.78
N ASP A 750 -15.20 6.29 -14.66
CA ASP A 750 -14.56 6.36 -15.97
C ASP A 750 -13.02 6.47 -15.88
N THR A 751 -12.34 5.91 -16.87
CA THR A 751 -10.87 5.85 -16.87
C THR A 751 -10.25 7.23 -17.02
N GLU A 752 -10.83 8.11 -17.83
CA GLU A 752 -10.31 9.47 -18.06
C GLU A 752 -10.40 10.32 -16.78
N LEU A 753 -11.53 10.21 -16.06
CA LEU A 753 -11.72 10.83 -14.75
C LEU A 753 -10.62 10.39 -13.76
N VAL A 754 -10.35 9.09 -13.69
CA VAL A 754 -9.35 8.52 -12.77
C VAL A 754 -7.93 8.92 -13.19
N GLU A 755 -7.60 8.87 -14.48
CA GLU A 755 -6.28 9.27 -14.97
C GLU A 755 -5.98 10.75 -14.69
N ARG A 756 -6.97 11.64 -14.83
CA ARG A 756 -6.79 13.09 -14.62
C ARG A 756 -6.76 13.48 -13.15
N HIS A 757 -7.70 12.97 -12.35
CA HIS A 757 -7.96 13.47 -10.99
C HIS A 757 -7.59 12.50 -9.87
N PHE A 758 -7.43 11.19 -10.14
CA PHE A 758 -7.07 10.16 -9.16
C PHE A 758 -5.90 9.31 -9.66
N THR A 759 -4.92 9.96 -10.30
CA THR A 759 -3.85 9.31 -11.06
C THR A 759 -3.13 8.26 -10.23
N GLY A 760 -3.09 7.01 -10.72
CA GLY A 760 -2.48 5.86 -10.04
C GLY A 760 -3.49 4.91 -9.38
N THR A 761 -4.75 5.33 -9.22
CA THR A 761 -5.81 4.47 -8.69
C THR A 761 -6.28 3.45 -9.73
N ALA A 762 -6.47 2.19 -9.33
CA ALA A 762 -7.04 1.17 -10.20
C ALA A 762 -8.54 1.42 -10.43
N SER A 763 -8.97 1.47 -11.68
CA SER A 763 -10.39 1.42 -12.09
C SER A 763 -10.55 0.40 -13.21
N ARG A 764 -10.86 -0.85 -12.86
CA ARG A 764 -10.93 -1.97 -13.83
C ARG A 764 -12.27 -2.05 -14.55
N ILE A 765 -13.28 -1.41 -13.99
CA ILE A 765 -14.64 -1.33 -14.53
C ILE A 765 -14.97 0.16 -14.62
N GLY A 766 -14.99 0.68 -15.83
CA GLY A 766 -15.41 2.05 -16.12
C GLY A 766 -16.88 2.28 -15.74
N GLY A 767 -17.26 3.54 -15.61
CA GLY A 767 -18.64 3.91 -15.29
C GLY A 767 -18.84 5.40 -15.43
N ILE A 768 -19.25 6.07 -14.35
CA ILE A 768 -19.65 7.47 -14.39
C ILE A 768 -18.46 8.42 -14.63
N GLY A 769 -18.72 9.53 -15.32
CA GLY A 769 -17.75 10.61 -15.58
C GLY A 769 -18.05 11.89 -14.80
N LEU A 770 -17.37 12.99 -15.15
CA LEU A 770 -17.61 14.30 -14.51
C LEU A 770 -19.05 14.80 -14.72
N GLU A 771 -19.63 14.56 -15.89
CA GLU A 771 -20.99 15.01 -16.21
C GLU A 771 -22.03 14.39 -15.26
N ASP A 772 -21.92 13.07 -15.02
CA ASP A 772 -22.79 12.35 -14.10
C ASP A 772 -22.62 12.87 -12.66
N ILE A 773 -21.36 13.01 -12.20
CA ILE A 773 -21.05 13.52 -10.85
C ILE A 773 -21.63 14.92 -10.63
N ALA A 774 -21.53 15.80 -11.64
CA ALA A 774 -22.11 17.13 -11.58
C ALA A 774 -23.64 17.07 -11.55
N GLY A 775 -24.25 16.17 -12.33
CA GLY A 775 -25.68 15.89 -12.29
C GLY A 775 -26.14 15.50 -10.89
N GLU A 776 -25.51 14.51 -10.27
CA GLU A 776 -25.85 14.06 -8.91
C GLU A 776 -25.71 15.19 -7.86
N ALA A 777 -24.68 16.03 -7.99
CA ALA A 777 -24.49 17.17 -7.10
C ALA A 777 -25.61 18.21 -7.26
N LEU A 778 -26.03 18.49 -8.49
CA LEU A 778 -27.18 19.37 -8.79
C LEU A 778 -28.49 18.78 -8.27
N GLU A 779 -28.70 17.47 -8.39
CA GLU A 779 -29.88 16.81 -7.84
C GLU A 779 -29.96 16.93 -6.31
N ARG A 780 -28.86 16.67 -5.61
CA ARG A 780 -28.80 16.84 -4.14
C ARG A 780 -29.02 18.31 -3.75
N HIS A 781 -28.44 19.25 -4.51
CA HIS A 781 -28.68 20.68 -4.30
C HIS A 781 -30.15 21.06 -4.52
N ALA A 782 -30.82 20.51 -5.55
CA ALA A 782 -32.24 20.76 -5.81
C ALA A 782 -33.13 20.23 -4.67
N ARG A 783 -32.75 19.15 -3.99
CA ARG A 783 -33.46 18.64 -2.79
C ARG A 783 -33.40 19.63 -1.64
N ALA A 784 -32.29 20.36 -1.47
CA ALA A 784 -32.14 21.36 -0.42
C ALA A 784 -32.78 22.72 -0.78
N TYR A 785 -32.78 23.08 -2.06
CA TYR A 785 -33.25 24.38 -2.57
C TYR A 785 -34.19 24.24 -3.78
N PRO A 786 -35.35 23.59 -3.63
CA PRO A 786 -36.25 23.28 -4.76
C PRO A 786 -36.76 24.54 -5.48
N GLU A 787 -36.99 25.63 -4.74
CA GLU A 787 -37.52 26.89 -5.28
C GLU A 787 -36.57 27.57 -6.29
N GLN A 788 -35.26 27.34 -6.20
CA GLN A 788 -34.26 27.99 -7.08
C GLN A 788 -34.09 27.31 -8.43
N HIS A 789 -34.43 26.02 -8.52
CA HIS A 789 -34.24 25.25 -9.75
C HIS A 789 -35.41 25.41 -10.74
N GLY A 790 -36.53 26.02 -10.32
CA GLY A 790 -37.75 26.11 -11.12
C GLY A 790 -38.35 24.75 -11.49
N LEU A 791 -37.83 23.67 -10.90
CA LEU A 791 -38.29 22.30 -11.06
C LEU A 791 -39.47 22.06 -10.12
N PRO A 792 -40.48 21.24 -10.51
CA PRO A 792 -41.39 20.67 -9.54
C PRO A 792 -40.58 19.91 -8.47
N LEU A 793 -41.14 19.80 -7.25
CA LEU A 793 -40.51 19.04 -6.17
C LEU A 793 -40.07 17.66 -6.70
N PRO A 794 -38.93 17.11 -6.23
CA PRO A 794 -38.42 15.82 -6.72
C PRO A 794 -39.52 14.77 -6.78
N ARG A 795 -39.47 13.87 -7.77
CA ARG A 795 -40.55 12.89 -8.06
C ARG A 795 -41.02 12.06 -6.85
N PHE A 796 -40.14 11.85 -5.85
CA PHE A 796 -40.48 11.18 -4.59
C PHE A 796 -41.31 12.02 -3.60
N VAL A 797 -41.35 13.34 -3.76
CA VAL A 797 -42.17 14.27 -2.97
C VAL A 797 -43.59 14.36 -3.54
N GLU A 798 -43.75 14.33 -4.87
CA GLU A 798 -45.09 14.32 -5.50
C GLU A 798 -45.85 13.01 -5.30
N GLU A 799 -45.18 11.84 -5.31
CA GLU A 799 -45.84 10.53 -5.19
C GLU A 799 -46.15 10.12 -3.73
N ALA A 800 -45.52 10.74 -2.72
CA ALA A 800 -45.62 10.30 -1.32
C ALA A 800 -46.85 10.81 -0.54
N ALA A 801 -47.61 11.78 -1.08
CA ALA A 801 -48.79 12.38 -0.41
C ALA A 801 -48.53 12.75 1.07
N LEU A 802 -47.31 13.20 1.39
CA LEU A 802 -46.95 13.61 2.74
C LEU A 802 -47.39 15.06 2.98
N PRO A 803 -47.83 15.42 4.21
CA PRO A 803 -48.18 16.81 4.52
C PRO A 803 -46.96 17.73 4.30
N ALA A 804 -47.17 19.00 3.92
CA ALA A 804 -46.10 20.01 3.73
C ALA A 804 -45.12 20.20 4.93
N ALA A 805 -45.43 19.61 6.08
CA ALA A 805 -44.53 19.50 7.24
C ALA A 805 -43.41 18.44 7.08
N HIS A 806 -43.49 17.54 6.10
CA HIS A 806 -42.52 16.47 5.83
C HIS A 806 -41.48 16.83 4.75
N ASP A 807 -41.69 17.90 3.97
CA ASP A 807 -40.77 18.34 2.90
C ASP A 807 -39.39 18.79 3.42
N LYS A 808 -39.22 18.89 4.74
CA LYS A 808 -37.99 19.32 5.43
C LYS A 808 -37.40 18.25 6.34
N LEU A 809 -37.87 16.99 6.29
CA LEU A 809 -37.28 15.90 7.07
C LEU A 809 -36.16 15.24 6.27
N LEU A 810 -35.09 14.84 6.95
CA LEU A 810 -34.06 14.02 6.32
C LEU A 810 -34.66 12.70 5.83
N PRO A 811 -34.21 12.17 4.67
CA PRO A 811 -34.59 10.83 4.22
C PRO A 811 -34.31 9.78 5.29
N GLN A 812 -35.09 8.70 5.31
CA GLN A 812 -34.84 7.61 6.28
C GLN A 812 -33.49 6.92 6.08
N GLY A 813 -32.90 7.00 4.88
CA GLY A 813 -31.73 6.23 4.49
C GLY A 813 -32.13 4.82 4.04
N GLY A 814 -31.33 3.83 4.38
CA GLY A 814 -31.54 2.43 4.03
C GLY A 814 -30.31 1.78 3.43
N ILE A 815 -29.11 2.22 3.80
CA ILE A 815 -27.83 1.63 3.39
C ILE A 815 -27.45 0.49 4.35
N TYR A 816 -27.66 0.71 5.65
CA TYR A 816 -27.25 -0.26 6.69
C TYR A 816 -28.35 -1.27 7.02
N GLN A 817 -29.62 -0.91 6.75
CA GLN A 817 -30.77 -1.78 6.94
C GLN A 817 -31.82 -1.52 5.86
N TRP A 818 -32.42 -2.58 5.34
CA TRP A 818 -33.50 -2.45 4.36
C TRP A 818 -34.63 -1.55 4.86
N ARG A 819 -35.04 -0.62 4.00
CA ARG A 819 -36.21 0.23 4.15
C ARG A 819 -36.97 0.26 2.84
N ARG A 820 -38.30 0.33 2.92
CA ARG A 820 -39.17 0.31 1.74
C ARG A 820 -38.83 1.38 0.70
N ASP A 821 -38.47 2.58 1.17
CA ASP A 821 -38.14 3.73 0.31
C ASP A 821 -36.61 4.00 0.24
N GLY A 822 -35.80 3.09 0.81
CA GLY A 822 -34.35 3.22 0.96
C GLY A 822 -33.55 2.71 -0.23
N GLU A 823 -32.26 2.44 -0.01
CA GLU A 823 -31.40 1.82 -1.02
C GLU A 823 -31.91 0.41 -1.38
N PHE A 824 -31.63 -0.02 -2.60
CA PHE A 824 -31.98 -1.35 -3.05
C PHE A 824 -31.09 -2.40 -2.37
N HIS A 825 -31.71 -3.34 -1.66
CA HIS A 825 -31.05 -4.51 -1.08
C HIS A 825 -31.39 -5.79 -1.84
N MET A 826 -30.41 -6.66 -2.00
CA MET A 826 -30.61 -7.98 -2.58
C MET A 826 -31.39 -8.92 -1.66
N TRP A 827 -31.36 -8.69 -0.34
CA TRP A 827 -32.17 -9.45 0.63
C TRP A 827 -33.29 -8.59 1.22
N GLU A 828 -34.39 -8.50 0.48
CA GLU A 828 -35.63 -7.88 0.94
C GLU A 828 -36.63 -8.91 1.52
N PRO A 829 -37.65 -8.49 2.30
CA PRO A 829 -38.60 -9.40 2.94
C PRO A 829 -39.26 -10.40 1.99
N GLU A 830 -39.61 -9.98 0.77
CA GLU A 830 -40.23 -10.79 -0.27
C GLU A 830 -39.28 -11.89 -0.78
N THR A 831 -38.01 -11.55 -1.03
CA THR A 831 -36.97 -12.50 -1.43
C THR A 831 -36.71 -13.53 -0.33
N VAL A 832 -36.66 -13.11 0.93
CA VAL A 832 -36.47 -14.02 2.07
C VAL A 832 -37.69 -14.92 2.27
N SER A 833 -38.90 -14.36 2.19
CA SER A 833 -40.16 -15.08 2.37
C SER A 833 -40.36 -16.17 1.30
N SER A 834 -40.09 -15.83 0.03
CA SER A 834 -40.18 -16.80 -1.08
C SER A 834 -39.19 -17.96 -0.89
N LEU A 835 -37.93 -17.69 -0.50
CA LEU A 835 -36.96 -18.74 -0.20
C LEU A 835 -37.38 -19.64 0.98
N GLN A 836 -37.93 -19.06 2.04
CA GLN A 836 -38.43 -19.84 3.19
C GLN A 836 -39.61 -20.74 2.80
N ARG A 837 -40.47 -20.29 1.88
CA ARG A 837 -41.55 -21.13 1.34
C ARG A 837 -40.99 -22.28 0.52
N VAL A 838 -40.03 -22.03 -0.36
CA VAL A 838 -39.33 -23.08 -1.13
C VAL A 838 -38.78 -24.17 -0.21
N ALA A 839 -38.16 -23.79 0.91
CA ALA A 839 -37.56 -24.73 1.84
C ALA A 839 -38.58 -25.55 2.66
N ARG A 840 -39.84 -25.07 2.78
CA ARG A 840 -40.92 -25.70 3.57
C ARG A 840 -41.90 -26.50 2.70
N GLU A 841 -41.96 -26.24 1.41
CA GLU A 841 -42.81 -26.98 0.47
C GLU A 841 -42.31 -28.41 0.31
N GLU A 842 -43.22 -29.40 0.37
CA GLU A 842 -42.86 -30.79 0.10
C GLU A 842 -42.45 -30.96 -1.37
N PRO A 843 -41.38 -31.72 -1.66
CA PRO A 843 -41.02 -32.03 -3.04
C PRO A 843 -42.18 -32.70 -3.78
N ILE A 844 -42.72 -32.07 -4.82
CA ILE A 844 -43.59 -32.76 -5.78
C ILE A 844 -42.68 -33.72 -6.56
N GLY A 845 -42.83 -35.05 -6.33
CA GLY A 845 -42.10 -36.05 -7.11
C GLY A 845 -41.64 -37.34 -6.39
N SER A 846 -42.19 -37.72 -5.22
CA SER A 846 -41.90 -39.03 -4.60
C SER A 846 -42.34 -40.25 -5.45
N ASN A 847 -42.94 -40.03 -6.64
CA ASN A 847 -43.32 -41.06 -7.62
C ASN A 847 -42.79 -40.78 -9.05
N GLY A 848 -41.57 -40.25 -9.21
CA GLY A 848 -40.84 -40.38 -10.48
C GLY A 848 -41.29 -39.53 -11.67
N SER A 849 -41.87 -38.34 -11.44
CA SER A 849 -42.07 -37.34 -12.50
C SER A 849 -41.10 -36.16 -12.34
N GLU A 850 -40.49 -35.73 -13.45
CA GLU A 850 -39.51 -34.64 -13.54
C GLU A 850 -39.98 -33.35 -12.82
N ALA A 851 -39.19 -32.90 -11.85
CA ALA A 851 -39.36 -31.59 -11.22
C ALA A 851 -38.85 -30.51 -12.19
N THR A 852 -39.72 -30.02 -13.05
CA THR A 852 -39.47 -28.79 -13.83
C THR A 852 -39.70 -27.55 -12.96
N ASP A 853 -39.19 -26.37 -13.34
CA ASP A 853 -39.55 -25.09 -12.69
C ASP A 853 -41.07 -24.86 -12.63
N ALA A 854 -41.83 -25.46 -13.56
CA ALA A 854 -43.30 -25.47 -13.55
C ALA A 854 -43.91 -26.29 -12.39
N GLY A 855 -43.13 -27.14 -11.71
CA GLY A 855 -43.54 -27.97 -10.57
C GLY A 855 -43.27 -27.34 -9.20
N ARG A 856 -42.64 -26.17 -9.11
CA ARG A 856 -42.40 -25.45 -7.84
C ARG A 856 -42.63 -23.95 -8.02
N PRO A 857 -43.88 -23.47 -7.97
CA PRO A 857 -44.21 -22.05 -8.17
C PRO A 857 -43.44 -21.09 -7.25
N SER A 858 -43.14 -21.51 -6.02
CA SER A 858 -42.35 -20.73 -5.06
C SER A 858 -40.88 -20.56 -5.46
N TYR A 859 -40.28 -21.58 -6.09
CA TYR A 859 -38.88 -21.52 -6.53
C TYR A 859 -38.75 -20.68 -7.79
N ALA A 860 -39.71 -20.77 -8.71
CA ALA A 860 -39.78 -19.90 -9.87
C ALA A 860 -39.95 -18.42 -9.46
N GLU A 861 -40.78 -18.14 -8.45
CA GLU A 861 -40.92 -16.79 -7.88
C GLU A 861 -39.60 -16.29 -7.27
N PHE A 862 -38.95 -17.11 -6.44
CA PHE A 862 -37.66 -16.76 -5.83
C PHE A 862 -36.55 -16.55 -6.88
N SER A 863 -36.41 -17.48 -7.83
CA SER A 863 -35.34 -17.47 -8.82
C SER A 863 -35.49 -16.31 -9.80
N SER A 864 -36.72 -15.99 -10.23
CA SER A 864 -36.98 -14.82 -11.07
C SER A 864 -36.64 -13.52 -10.34
N ARG A 865 -37.07 -13.32 -9.08
CA ARG A 865 -36.68 -12.12 -8.30
C ARG A 865 -35.16 -11.97 -8.17
N VAL A 866 -34.47 -13.05 -7.79
CA VAL A 866 -33.01 -13.00 -7.58
C VAL A 866 -32.24 -12.78 -8.89
N ASN A 867 -32.67 -13.38 -10.00
CA ASN A 867 -31.96 -13.33 -11.27
C ASN A 867 -32.36 -12.14 -12.14
N ASP A 868 -33.64 -11.78 -12.17
CA ASP A 868 -34.17 -10.74 -13.04
C ASP A 868 -34.19 -9.37 -12.39
N GLU A 869 -34.36 -9.28 -11.08
CA GLU A 869 -34.44 -8.01 -10.35
C GLU A 869 -33.14 -7.75 -9.59
N ASN A 870 -32.78 -8.61 -8.63
CA ASN A 870 -31.65 -8.35 -7.71
C ASN A 870 -30.31 -8.31 -8.44
N ALA A 871 -30.05 -9.26 -9.33
CA ALA A 871 -28.80 -9.30 -10.07
C ALA A 871 -28.64 -8.09 -10.98
N LYS A 872 -29.67 -7.72 -11.76
CA LYS A 872 -29.61 -6.62 -12.74
C LYS A 872 -29.45 -5.26 -12.09
N ARG A 873 -30.10 -5.04 -10.93
CA ARG A 873 -30.05 -3.77 -10.22
C ARG A 873 -28.85 -3.61 -9.29
N GLY A 874 -28.28 -4.71 -8.78
CA GLY A 874 -27.29 -4.61 -7.71
C GLY A 874 -25.90 -5.18 -8.00
N MET A 875 -25.75 -6.05 -9.00
CA MET A 875 -24.51 -6.83 -9.20
C MET A 875 -23.99 -6.78 -10.64
N LEU A 876 -22.66 -6.81 -10.81
CA LEU A 876 -22.02 -6.90 -12.12
C LEU A 876 -22.50 -8.12 -12.95
N ARG A 877 -22.76 -9.26 -12.29
CA ARG A 877 -23.25 -10.46 -12.98
C ARG A 877 -24.61 -10.25 -13.65
N GLY A 878 -25.42 -9.30 -13.19
CA GLY A 878 -26.70 -8.98 -13.83
C GLY A 878 -26.57 -8.22 -15.15
N LEU A 879 -25.40 -7.63 -15.42
CA LEU A 879 -25.08 -7.01 -16.71
C LEU A 879 -24.66 -8.04 -17.77
N LEU A 880 -24.46 -9.29 -17.37
CA LEU A 880 -24.06 -10.38 -18.26
C LEU A 880 -25.29 -11.21 -18.64
N ARG A 881 -25.33 -11.65 -19.91
CA ARG A 881 -26.31 -12.64 -20.39
C ARG A 881 -25.59 -13.86 -20.94
N LEU A 882 -26.13 -15.04 -20.63
CA LEU A 882 -25.69 -16.28 -21.27
C LEU A 882 -26.20 -16.28 -22.71
N ARG A 883 -25.33 -16.62 -23.66
CA ARG A 883 -25.73 -16.81 -25.05
C ARG A 883 -26.36 -18.18 -25.20
N GLU A 884 -27.62 -18.21 -25.61
CA GLU A 884 -28.32 -19.47 -25.89
C GLU A 884 -27.70 -20.19 -27.09
N GLU A 885 -27.47 -21.49 -26.94
CA GLU A 885 -26.96 -22.36 -28.00
C GLU A 885 -28.10 -22.72 -28.96
N LYS A 886 -27.81 -22.81 -30.27
CA LYS A 886 -28.86 -23.05 -31.27
C LYS A 886 -29.47 -24.44 -31.16
N ASN A 887 -28.69 -25.41 -30.71
CA ASN A 887 -29.10 -26.80 -30.51
C ASN A 887 -28.72 -27.22 -29.08
N PRO A 888 -29.53 -26.89 -28.06
CA PRO A 888 -29.25 -27.34 -26.71
C PRO A 888 -29.28 -28.88 -26.64
N GLY A 889 -28.37 -29.48 -25.87
CA GLY A 889 -28.41 -30.91 -25.59
C GLY A 889 -29.64 -31.29 -24.76
N GLU A 890 -29.95 -32.58 -24.70
CA GLU A 890 -31.02 -33.10 -23.85
C GLU A 890 -30.66 -32.98 -22.37
N LEU A 891 -31.65 -32.74 -21.50
CA LEU A 891 -31.43 -32.60 -20.05
C LEU A 891 -30.82 -33.87 -19.44
N ASP A 892 -31.18 -35.04 -19.96
CA ASP A 892 -30.64 -36.33 -19.53
C ASP A 892 -29.14 -36.50 -19.82
N ALA A 893 -28.58 -35.69 -20.72
CA ALA A 893 -27.14 -35.66 -20.98
C ALA A 893 -26.38 -34.78 -19.97
N VAL A 894 -27.07 -33.99 -19.15
CA VAL A 894 -26.47 -33.19 -18.08
C VAL A 894 -26.11 -34.11 -16.91
N GLU A 895 -25.01 -33.80 -16.21
CA GLU A 895 -24.61 -34.56 -15.03
C GLU A 895 -25.73 -34.58 -13.96
N PRO A 896 -25.95 -35.70 -13.26
CA PRO A 896 -26.99 -35.80 -12.24
C PRO A 896 -26.82 -34.75 -11.12
N SER A 897 -27.92 -34.27 -10.55
CA SER A 897 -27.90 -33.30 -9.45
C SER A 897 -27.07 -33.75 -8.25
N THR A 898 -27.01 -35.07 -7.99
CA THR A 898 -26.18 -35.65 -6.93
C THR A 898 -24.67 -35.42 -7.14
N GLU A 899 -24.21 -35.29 -8.37
CA GLU A 899 -22.81 -34.93 -8.67
C GLU A 899 -22.59 -33.41 -8.60
N ILE A 900 -23.58 -32.61 -9.02
CA ILE A 900 -23.53 -31.14 -8.91
C ILE A 900 -23.47 -30.72 -7.44
N LEU A 901 -24.32 -31.29 -6.57
CA LEU A 901 -24.40 -30.95 -5.14
C LEU A 901 -23.10 -31.23 -4.37
N ARG A 902 -22.25 -32.14 -4.85
CA ARG A 902 -20.93 -32.40 -4.26
C ARG A 902 -19.99 -31.21 -4.38
N ARG A 903 -20.22 -30.32 -5.35
CA ARG A 903 -19.45 -29.09 -5.57
C ARG A 903 -19.89 -27.99 -4.59
N PHE A 904 -21.05 -28.13 -3.95
CA PHE A 904 -21.56 -27.11 -3.04
C PHE A 904 -20.92 -27.23 -1.67
N SER A 905 -20.60 -26.08 -1.09
CA SER A 905 -20.10 -25.97 0.27
C SER A 905 -20.87 -24.89 1.01
N THR A 906 -21.21 -25.12 2.28
CA THR A 906 -21.72 -24.03 3.12
C THR A 906 -20.57 -23.09 3.48
N GLY A 907 -20.86 -21.80 3.65
CA GLY A 907 -19.89 -20.82 4.13
C GLY A 907 -19.29 -21.19 5.48
N ALA A 908 -18.10 -20.69 5.75
CA ALA A 908 -17.40 -20.86 7.02
C ALA A 908 -18.00 -19.93 8.09
N MET A 909 -18.89 -20.48 8.93
CA MET A 909 -19.57 -19.74 9.99
C MET A 909 -19.23 -20.39 11.33
N SER A 910 -18.67 -19.62 12.26
CA SER A 910 -18.18 -20.19 13.52
C SER A 910 -19.31 -20.61 14.45
N LEU A 911 -19.07 -21.68 15.21
CA LEU A 911 -19.78 -21.94 16.45
C LEU A 911 -19.55 -20.75 17.40
N GLY A 912 -20.62 -20.20 17.97
CA GLY A 912 -20.61 -18.95 18.73
C GLY A 912 -21.12 -17.76 17.91
N ALA A 913 -20.80 -17.66 16.61
CA ALA A 913 -21.53 -16.75 15.72
C ALA A 913 -22.95 -17.30 15.46
N LEU A 914 -23.02 -18.58 15.08
CA LEU A 914 -24.26 -19.35 15.00
C LEU A 914 -24.50 -20.14 16.29
N SER A 915 -25.77 -20.50 16.52
CA SER A 915 -26.10 -21.50 17.53
C SER A 915 -25.57 -22.87 17.13
N ARG A 916 -25.41 -23.76 18.13
CA ARG A 916 -24.99 -25.15 17.89
C ARG A 916 -25.93 -25.87 16.94
N GLU A 917 -27.24 -25.69 17.13
CA GLU A 917 -28.28 -26.32 16.32
C GLU A 917 -28.18 -25.89 14.86
N ALA A 918 -27.99 -24.60 14.58
CA ALA A 918 -27.82 -24.10 13.23
C ALA A 918 -26.55 -24.66 12.57
N HIS A 919 -25.44 -24.67 13.31
CA HIS A 919 -24.15 -25.17 12.81
C HIS A 919 -24.19 -26.67 12.51
N GLU A 920 -24.72 -27.48 13.42
CA GLU A 920 -24.84 -28.93 13.24
C GLU A 920 -25.86 -29.30 12.14
N THR A 921 -26.95 -28.55 12.01
CA THR A 921 -27.94 -28.75 10.94
C THR A 921 -27.31 -28.61 9.56
N LEU A 922 -26.49 -27.57 9.37
CA LEU A 922 -25.76 -27.38 8.10
C LEU A 922 -24.81 -28.55 7.83
N ALA A 923 -24.11 -29.05 8.85
CA ALA A 923 -23.19 -30.17 8.68
C ALA A 923 -23.92 -31.45 8.28
N ILE A 924 -25.02 -31.79 8.96
CA ILE A 924 -25.85 -32.95 8.63
C ILE A 924 -26.38 -32.83 7.20
N ALA A 925 -26.93 -31.66 6.83
CA ALA A 925 -27.49 -31.45 5.49
C ALA A 925 -26.45 -31.67 4.39
N MET A 926 -25.27 -31.06 4.51
CA MET A 926 -24.21 -31.20 3.51
C MET A 926 -23.66 -32.62 3.43
N ASN A 927 -23.51 -33.30 4.56
CA ASN A 927 -23.03 -34.68 4.59
C ASN A 927 -24.05 -35.64 3.94
N ARG A 928 -25.35 -35.42 4.12
CA ARG A 928 -26.41 -36.22 3.46
C ARG A 928 -26.40 -36.10 1.94
N ILE A 929 -26.14 -34.90 1.41
CA ILE A 929 -26.11 -34.65 -0.05
C ILE A 929 -24.72 -34.86 -0.68
N GLY A 930 -23.73 -35.28 0.11
CA GLY A 930 -22.35 -35.50 -0.35
C GLY A 930 -21.53 -34.22 -0.58
N GLY A 931 -22.07 -33.04 -0.27
CA GLY A 931 -21.34 -31.79 -0.30
C GLY A 931 -20.45 -31.60 0.93
N MET A 932 -20.08 -30.35 1.23
CA MET A 932 -19.17 -30.05 2.34
C MET A 932 -19.69 -28.92 3.22
N SER A 933 -19.55 -29.07 4.53
CA SER A 933 -19.72 -27.98 5.50
C SER A 933 -18.39 -27.58 6.10
N ASN A 934 -18.32 -26.36 6.62
CA ASN A 934 -17.10 -25.76 7.16
C ASN A 934 -17.28 -25.37 8.63
N SER A 935 -16.32 -25.73 9.48
CA SER A 935 -16.36 -25.47 10.92
C SER A 935 -16.42 -23.98 11.28
N GLY A 936 -15.89 -23.11 10.42
CA GLY A 936 -15.60 -21.73 10.77
C GLY A 936 -14.49 -21.60 11.82
N GLU A 937 -14.31 -20.40 12.36
CA GLU A 937 -13.16 -20.02 13.20
C GLU A 937 -13.25 -20.48 14.65
N GLY A 938 -14.39 -21.03 15.09
CA GLY A 938 -14.69 -21.28 16.51
C GLY A 938 -14.29 -22.67 17.03
N GLY A 939 -13.62 -23.48 16.20
CA GLY A 939 -13.36 -24.89 16.49
C GLY A 939 -14.59 -25.78 16.28
N GLU A 940 -14.48 -27.06 16.67
CA GLU A 940 -15.60 -28.01 16.64
C GLU A 940 -15.51 -29.02 17.80
N ASP A 941 -16.67 -29.38 18.35
CA ASP A 941 -16.78 -30.40 19.41
C ASP A 941 -16.40 -31.80 18.88
N ARG A 942 -15.49 -32.48 19.58
CA ARG A 942 -15.00 -33.81 19.23
C ARG A 942 -16.10 -34.86 19.16
N ALA A 943 -17.19 -34.69 19.91
CA ALA A 943 -18.33 -35.61 19.86
C ALA A 943 -18.92 -35.72 18.45
N ARG A 944 -18.79 -34.67 17.61
CA ARG A 944 -19.30 -34.64 16.24
C ARG A 944 -18.51 -35.52 15.27
N ASN A 945 -17.32 -36.00 15.65
CA ASN A 945 -16.52 -36.89 14.82
C ASN A 945 -17.12 -38.31 14.72
N VAL A 946 -18.04 -38.65 15.63
CA VAL A 946 -18.78 -39.92 15.60
C VAL A 946 -20.17 -39.67 15.02
N PRO A 947 -20.61 -40.44 14.01
CA PRO A 947 -21.97 -40.35 13.50
C PRO A 947 -23.02 -40.66 14.57
N ASP A 948 -24.17 -39.98 14.46
CA ASP A 948 -25.33 -40.23 15.30
C ASP A 948 -25.90 -41.65 15.05
N PRO A 949 -26.66 -42.22 16.00
CA PRO A 949 -27.26 -43.55 15.83
C PRO A 949 -28.17 -43.72 14.61
N ASN A 950 -28.71 -42.62 14.07
CA ASN A 950 -29.54 -42.61 12.86
C ASN A 950 -28.72 -42.57 11.55
N GLY A 951 -27.38 -42.55 11.65
CA GLY A 951 -26.45 -42.48 10.52
C GLY A 951 -26.08 -41.05 10.10
N ASP A 952 -26.65 -40.01 10.72
CA ASP A 952 -26.28 -38.63 10.43
C ASP A 952 -24.87 -38.32 10.93
N SER A 953 -24.12 -37.56 10.14
CA SER A 953 -22.82 -37.03 10.58
C SER A 953 -22.93 -35.54 10.82
N ARG A 954 -22.61 -35.11 12.04
CA ARG A 954 -22.49 -33.69 12.41
C ARG A 954 -21.11 -33.12 12.11
N ARG A 955 -20.16 -33.95 11.69
CA ARG A 955 -18.78 -33.53 11.43
C ARG A 955 -18.72 -32.56 10.25
N SER A 956 -18.12 -31.38 10.42
CA SER A 956 -17.78 -30.55 9.26
C SER A 956 -16.55 -31.10 8.53
N ARG A 957 -16.67 -31.28 7.21
CA ARG A 957 -15.61 -31.86 6.37
C ARG A 957 -14.46 -30.89 6.14
N ILE A 958 -14.76 -29.58 6.11
CA ILE A 958 -13.76 -28.52 6.01
C ILE A 958 -13.50 -27.98 7.42
N ARG A 959 -12.22 -27.96 7.81
CA ARG A 959 -11.74 -27.46 9.10
C ARG A 959 -10.96 -26.17 8.87
N GLN A 960 -11.38 -25.08 9.49
CA GLN A 960 -10.77 -23.76 9.27
C GLN A 960 -9.69 -23.45 10.30
N ILE A 961 -8.60 -22.85 9.84
CA ILE A 961 -7.52 -22.30 10.66
C ILE A 961 -7.48 -20.79 10.42
N ALA A 962 -7.84 -20.00 11.45
CA ALA A 962 -7.84 -18.54 11.43
C ALA A 962 -6.85 -17.97 12.46
N SER A 963 -6.66 -16.64 12.49
CA SER A 963 -5.64 -15.97 13.31
C SER A 963 -5.63 -16.37 14.79
N GLY A 964 -6.81 -16.48 15.42
CA GLY A 964 -6.94 -16.88 16.83
C GLY A 964 -6.68 -18.36 17.13
N ARG A 965 -6.64 -19.23 16.10
CA ARG A 965 -6.44 -20.69 16.23
C ARG A 965 -7.38 -21.39 17.23
N PHE A 966 -8.60 -20.88 17.42
CA PHE A 966 -9.55 -21.47 18.36
C PHE A 966 -9.92 -22.91 17.97
N GLY A 967 -9.83 -23.83 18.94
CA GLY A 967 -10.15 -25.24 18.76
C GLY A 967 -9.24 -26.00 17.77
N VAL A 968 -8.10 -25.41 17.37
CA VAL A 968 -7.16 -26.07 16.46
C VAL A 968 -6.19 -26.93 17.26
N ASP A 969 -6.42 -28.24 17.25
CA ASP A 969 -5.50 -29.26 17.79
C ASP A 969 -5.28 -30.41 16.79
N ILE A 970 -4.45 -31.39 17.16
CA ILE A 970 -4.12 -32.53 16.29
C ILE A 970 -5.39 -33.32 15.91
N ASP A 971 -6.32 -33.51 16.87
CA ASP A 971 -7.55 -34.27 16.66
C ASP A 971 -8.51 -33.53 15.72
N PHE A 972 -8.62 -32.21 15.85
CA PHE A 972 -9.40 -31.35 14.95
C PHE A 972 -8.88 -31.45 13.51
N LEU A 973 -7.55 -31.38 13.31
CA LEU A 973 -6.93 -31.45 11.99
C LEU A 973 -6.99 -32.85 11.38
N SER A 974 -6.83 -33.91 12.18
CA SER A 974 -6.89 -35.29 11.67
C SER A 974 -8.27 -35.70 11.18
N HIS A 975 -9.32 -34.99 11.61
CA HIS A 975 -10.70 -35.22 11.18
C HIS A 975 -11.15 -34.31 10.03
N ALA A 976 -10.24 -33.51 9.45
CA ALA A 976 -10.48 -32.69 8.26
C ALA A 976 -10.39 -33.53 6.99
N ASP A 977 -11.35 -33.38 6.08
CA ASP A 977 -11.17 -33.80 4.69
C ASP A 977 -10.47 -32.68 3.89
N GLN A 978 -10.68 -31.42 4.28
CA GLN A 978 -9.98 -30.24 3.76
C GLN A 978 -9.62 -29.27 4.89
N ILE A 979 -8.46 -28.64 4.78
CA ILE A 979 -8.02 -27.59 5.70
C ILE A 979 -8.11 -26.25 4.97
N GLN A 980 -8.87 -25.31 5.53
CA GLN A 980 -8.96 -23.95 5.02
C GLN A 980 -8.14 -23.01 5.88
N ILE A 981 -7.08 -22.44 5.33
CA ILE A 981 -6.35 -21.34 5.96
C ILE A 981 -7.11 -20.05 5.66
N LYS A 982 -7.77 -19.48 6.68
CA LYS A 982 -8.52 -18.24 6.53
C LYS A 982 -7.58 -17.06 6.70
N ILE A 983 -7.31 -16.37 5.59
CA ILE A 983 -6.55 -15.12 5.58
C ILE A 983 -7.48 -13.93 5.83
N ALA A 984 -8.61 -13.85 5.13
CA ALA A 984 -9.57 -12.76 5.23
C ALA A 984 -11.01 -13.22 4.96
N GLN A 985 -11.98 -12.32 5.15
CA GLN A 985 -13.38 -12.50 4.74
C GLN A 985 -13.94 -11.22 4.12
N GLY A 986 -14.86 -11.33 3.16
CA GLY A 986 -15.39 -10.19 2.42
C GLY A 986 -16.10 -9.13 3.26
N ALA A 987 -16.70 -9.49 4.39
CA ALA A 987 -17.41 -8.54 5.25
C ALA A 987 -16.48 -7.59 6.05
N LYS A 988 -15.23 -8.00 6.27
CA LYS A 988 -14.22 -7.22 7.03
C LYS A 988 -12.81 -7.67 6.64
N PRO A 989 -12.40 -7.37 5.41
CA PRO A 989 -11.09 -7.77 4.95
C PRO A 989 -10.00 -6.95 5.65
N GLY A 990 -8.83 -7.57 5.89
CA GLY A 990 -7.75 -6.97 6.68
C GLY A 990 -7.96 -6.99 8.20
N GLU A 991 -8.98 -7.69 8.70
CA GLU A 991 -9.31 -7.79 10.12
C GLU A 991 -9.53 -9.24 10.60
N GLY A 992 -9.49 -9.44 11.93
CA GLY A 992 -9.81 -10.71 12.57
C GLY A 992 -11.30 -10.97 12.80
N GLY A 993 -11.63 -12.23 13.13
CA GLY A 993 -12.93 -12.62 13.66
C GLY A 993 -13.30 -11.83 14.93
N GLN A 994 -14.59 -11.60 15.14
CA GLN A 994 -15.10 -10.92 16.34
C GLN A 994 -16.24 -11.76 16.90
N LEU A 995 -16.20 -12.00 18.21
CA LEU A 995 -17.27 -12.66 18.95
C LEU A 995 -17.55 -11.82 20.20
N PRO A 996 -18.76 -11.25 20.35
CA PRO A 996 -19.11 -10.49 21.55
C PRO A 996 -18.95 -11.35 22.81
N GLY A 997 -18.40 -10.77 23.88
CA GLY A 997 -18.16 -11.47 25.15
C GLY A 997 -19.36 -12.26 25.70
N PRO A 998 -20.59 -11.72 25.66
CA PRO A 998 -21.78 -12.46 26.10
C PRO A 998 -22.17 -13.71 25.28
N LYS A 999 -21.50 -13.96 24.14
CA LYS A 999 -21.70 -15.17 23.31
C LYS A 999 -20.57 -16.19 23.47
N VAL A 1000 -19.64 -15.96 24.39
CA VAL A 1000 -18.57 -16.89 24.73
C VAL A 1000 -19.09 -17.78 25.86
N ASP A 1001 -19.83 -18.82 25.48
CA ASP A 1001 -20.52 -19.76 26.39
C ASP A 1001 -19.59 -20.83 26.98
#